data_AF-A0A4Y3RIW0-F1
#
_entry.id   AF-A0A4Y3RIW0-F1
#
_cell.length_a   1.000
_cell.length_b   1.000
_cell.length_c   1.000
_cell.angle_alpha   90.00
_cell.angle_beta   90.00
_cell.angle_gamma   90.00
#
_symmetry.space_group_name_H-M   'P 1'
#
loop_
_entity.id
_entity.type
_entity.pdbx_description
1 polymer ?
#
loop_
_entity_poly.entity_id
_entity_poly.type
_entity_poly.pdbx_seq_one_letter_code
_entity_poly.pdbx_strand_id
1 'polypeptide(L)'
;MDGRYRLVERVGAGAMGVVWRAEDTRLGRHVAVKLLAAPEDMPEADRERLIALFHREARAAAVLESSYIVGIHDHGTAVREDGPDLPYLVMPMLTGRTLAAWLREEGPLAAGEVARIGAQICRALAVAHRAGVVHRDIKPANVFLTDEDLVKVLDFGVATFVDAATQRLTRTGDGPNGTVLYMAPERFKDGPDEPRGDLYSLGCVLHELLAGNPPFMSGSAAALIHHHLHEPPPPIDGERPGLPDGWAELIADLLAKDPAERPDAETAIERLEALAGAGKSVVSAERAAPVSVPEDEPGPLPEDEPDPVLTPETSYRIAPPEPAGEAEAAQAEVRAEAAPEPEPEPEPEPEPEPEPEPEPEPEPEPEPEPEPEPEPEPEPEPESTVEPPPSRRNFLSVVGAVVLGGGGMALGMLDEPGGDGKGGAAGSTDSSLPYDTLVGTAADSRGPAPTPDGARRGREVTILSTPLPDASGPGRLAPTEGIALLRQLVSRTLTGYKRTADGRLMLVGDLATAPGRMTDGGRTWTFTLKEDVRYEDGTAVTSADFTRARTLLDEDPEPDPLGVLLSATVLRVEAPDRRTVVYRLRTPDTGFPFLLAGPAGAPAPVATNRARDESTRAACGPYRIAWNQTENGEMRPTLRRNPHWDPATDPLRTAFPDTYRFEVWEAAGRSLAERIRSSPARRPVVSLGGDGSTDPDTPLAPDVMSVLRFAEAPSTTVSLYVVNTRRVWDRDVRLALALAFPRQDVHRILAEGQAVPTTRILPPGVRGHLDSGAGPLGAAENGDPERARKTLGTRAPPRELVVAHTQGEPNGRERAAAFVDALLRAGFRARAADVGVPPTGSGIRPGAYDYDLHVVTLSTYSPDPSLFFRSHFDTRVPDGQGLGAFDDPALHRAIDRATAATGDGAQAAAWAKVDELLVSLAVVVPICRYENLLPFHRDLEGLTLDGRGPSLAAAYVKS
;
A
#
# COMPACT_ATOMS: atom_id res chain seq x y z
N MET A 1 -31.77 -5.21 19.47
CA MET A 1 -32.65 -4.19 18.84
C MET A 1 -33.93 -4.09 19.67
N ASP A 2 -35.00 -3.51 19.14
CA ASP A 2 -36.35 -3.37 19.75
C ASP A 2 -37.08 -4.69 20.12
N GLY A 3 -36.34 -5.79 20.29
CA GLY A 3 -36.87 -7.14 20.54
C GLY A 3 -37.27 -7.91 19.28
N ARG A 4 -37.31 -7.31 18.08
CA ARG A 4 -37.75 -8.00 16.85
C ARG A 4 -36.61 -8.52 15.98
N TYR A 5 -35.56 -7.74 15.80
CA TYR A 5 -34.46 -8.08 14.90
C TYR A 5 -33.23 -8.55 15.66
N ARG A 6 -32.79 -9.78 15.40
CA ARG A 6 -31.57 -10.37 15.96
C ARG A 6 -30.44 -10.26 14.94
N LEU A 7 -29.40 -9.48 15.24
CA LEU A 7 -28.22 -9.37 14.38
C LEU A 7 -27.46 -10.70 14.39
N VAL A 8 -27.07 -11.20 13.22
CA VAL A 8 -26.39 -12.50 13.05
C VAL A 8 -24.93 -12.28 12.67
N GLU A 9 -24.70 -11.61 11.55
CA GLU A 9 -23.35 -11.36 11.03
C GLU A 9 -23.29 -10.01 10.32
N ARG A 10 -22.12 -9.40 10.33
CA ARG A 10 -21.87 -8.16 9.61
C ARG A 10 -21.63 -8.48 8.14
N VAL A 11 -22.39 -7.84 7.25
CA VAL A 11 -22.34 -8.06 5.79
C VAL A 11 -21.58 -6.95 5.07
N GLY A 12 -21.56 -5.74 5.66
CA GLY A 12 -20.86 -4.61 5.08
C GLY A 12 -20.66 -3.46 6.05
N ALA A 13 -19.77 -2.55 5.68
CA ALA A 13 -19.45 -1.35 6.42
C ALA A 13 -19.27 -0.19 5.43
N GLY A 14 -19.79 0.99 5.77
CA GLY A 14 -19.55 2.21 5.02
C GLY A 14 -19.43 3.42 5.93
N ALA A 15 -19.12 4.58 5.36
CA ALA A 15 -18.97 5.85 6.09
C ALA A 15 -20.20 6.22 6.95
N MET A 16 -21.39 5.75 6.56
CA MET A 16 -22.67 6.03 7.22
C MET A 16 -23.04 5.02 8.31
N GLY A 17 -22.30 3.91 8.45
CA GLY A 17 -22.59 2.86 9.43
C GLY A 17 -22.41 1.43 8.92
N VAL A 18 -23.06 0.48 9.57
CA VAL A 18 -22.80 -0.96 9.41
C VAL A 18 -24.06 -1.70 8.96
N VAL A 19 -23.94 -2.54 7.94
CA VAL A 19 -25.01 -3.41 7.48
C VAL A 19 -24.81 -4.82 8.04
N TRP A 20 -25.84 -5.32 8.70
CA TRP A 20 -25.89 -6.65 9.29
C TRP A 20 -26.91 -7.51 8.57
N ARG A 21 -26.60 -8.80 8.41
CA ARG A 21 -27.63 -9.82 8.24
C ARG A 21 -28.28 -9.99 9.59
N ALA A 22 -29.60 -9.88 9.63
CA ALA A 22 -30.38 -10.11 10.82
C ALA A 22 -31.49 -11.11 10.55
N GLU A 23 -31.98 -11.73 11.62
CA GLU A 23 -33.18 -12.55 11.62
C GLU A 23 -34.35 -11.68 12.13
N ASP A 24 -35.41 -11.56 11.32
CA ASP A 24 -36.71 -11.07 11.81
C ASP A 24 -37.35 -12.20 12.61
N THR A 25 -37.20 -12.16 13.93
CA THR A 25 -37.61 -13.24 14.83
C THR A 25 -39.12 -13.49 14.85
N ARG A 26 -39.93 -12.54 14.35
CA ARG A 26 -41.39 -12.73 14.20
C ARG A 26 -41.76 -13.44 12.91
N LEU A 27 -41.05 -13.17 11.81
CA LEU A 27 -41.36 -13.72 10.49
C LEU A 27 -40.46 -14.90 10.09
N GLY A 28 -39.40 -15.19 10.85
CA GLY A 28 -38.47 -16.29 10.58
C GLY A 28 -37.67 -16.13 9.29
N ARG A 29 -37.42 -14.90 8.84
CA ARG A 29 -36.69 -14.60 7.59
C ARG A 29 -35.43 -13.77 7.83
N HIS A 30 -34.45 -13.93 6.93
CA HIS A 30 -33.29 -13.05 6.91
C HIS A 30 -33.60 -11.70 6.26
N VAL A 31 -33.11 -10.64 6.90
CA VAL A 31 -33.22 -9.24 6.45
C VAL A 31 -31.86 -8.57 6.57
N ALA A 32 -31.65 -7.50 5.80
CA ALA A 32 -30.51 -6.63 5.99
C ALA A 32 -30.90 -5.47 6.91
N VAL A 33 -30.10 -5.22 7.95
CA VAL A 33 -30.28 -4.13 8.91
C VAL A 33 -29.11 -3.18 8.81
N LYS A 34 -29.34 -1.97 8.32
CA LYS A 34 -28.35 -0.90 8.28
C LYS A 34 -28.45 -0.08 9.57
N LEU A 35 -27.44 -0.20 10.42
CA LEU A 35 -27.25 0.64 11.61
C LEU A 35 -26.49 1.89 11.17
N LEU A 36 -27.02 3.08 11.45
CA LEU A 36 -26.35 4.33 11.13
C LEU A 36 -25.54 4.84 12.32
N ALA A 37 -24.33 5.31 12.06
CA ALA A 37 -23.46 5.88 13.10
C ALA A 37 -23.75 7.38 13.27
N ALA A 38 -23.83 7.81 14.53
CA ALA A 38 -23.76 9.23 14.91
C ALA A 38 -22.43 9.45 15.68
N PRO A 39 -21.73 10.58 15.50
CA PRO A 39 -20.54 10.91 16.27
C PRO A 39 -20.82 10.85 17.78
N GLU A 40 -19.93 10.21 18.56
CA GLU A 40 -20.13 10.00 20.00
C GLU A 40 -20.12 11.31 20.81
N ASP A 41 -19.46 12.35 20.28
CA ASP A 41 -19.33 13.69 20.85
C ASP A 41 -20.45 14.66 20.44
N MET A 42 -21.47 14.18 19.72
CA MET A 42 -22.58 15.00 19.27
C MET A 42 -23.53 15.40 20.42
N PRO A 43 -23.88 16.69 20.56
CA PRO A 43 -24.87 17.13 21.54
C PRO A 43 -26.22 16.40 21.40
N GLU A 44 -26.85 16.08 22.54
CA GLU A 44 -28.12 15.34 22.61
C GLU A 44 -29.20 15.90 21.67
N ALA A 45 -29.44 17.22 21.74
CA ALA A 45 -30.45 17.89 20.93
C ALA A 45 -30.18 17.83 19.42
N ASP A 46 -28.90 17.81 19.01
CA ASP A 46 -28.53 17.65 17.60
C ASP A 46 -28.77 16.19 17.16
N ARG A 47 -28.49 15.22 18.05
CA ARG A 47 -28.73 13.80 17.79
C ARG A 47 -30.23 13.47 17.66
N GLU A 48 -31.06 14.00 18.54
CA GLU A 48 -32.53 13.84 18.44
C GLU A 48 -33.07 14.41 17.12
N ARG A 49 -32.58 15.58 16.70
CA ARG A 49 -32.95 16.18 15.40
C ARG A 49 -32.52 15.31 14.24
N LEU A 50 -31.32 14.73 14.28
CA LEU A 50 -30.84 13.80 13.27
C LEU A 50 -31.67 12.52 13.21
N ILE A 51 -32.01 11.92 14.34
CA ILE A 51 -32.88 10.74 14.41
C ILE A 51 -34.28 11.05 13.84
N ALA A 52 -34.85 12.21 14.20
CA ALA A 52 -36.14 12.65 13.67
C ALA A 52 -36.10 12.87 12.14
N LEU A 53 -35.03 13.47 11.63
CA LEU A 53 -34.79 13.63 10.20
C LEU A 53 -34.70 12.26 9.51
N PHE A 54 -33.94 11.33 10.07
CA PHE A 54 -33.81 9.97 9.55
C PHE A 54 -35.16 9.27 9.42
N HIS A 55 -36.00 9.30 10.45
CA HIS A 55 -37.33 8.67 10.38
C HIS A 55 -38.23 9.33 9.34
N ARG A 56 -38.12 10.65 9.15
CA ARG A 56 -38.87 11.36 8.10
C ARG A 56 -38.44 10.90 6.71
N GLU A 57 -37.14 10.83 6.45
CA GLU A 57 -36.60 10.41 5.15
C GLU A 57 -36.87 8.92 4.89
N ALA A 58 -36.74 8.05 5.90
CA ALA A 58 -37.08 6.63 5.78
C ALA A 58 -38.54 6.41 5.38
N ARG A 59 -39.48 7.20 5.93
CA ARG A 59 -40.90 7.16 5.53
C ARG A 59 -41.11 7.67 4.10
N ALA A 60 -40.40 8.73 3.70
CA ALA A 60 -40.48 9.27 2.34
C ALA A 60 -39.92 8.27 1.29
N ALA A 61 -38.90 7.51 1.64
CA ALA A 61 -38.38 6.45 0.78
C ALA A 61 -39.27 5.18 0.79
N ALA A 62 -39.97 4.89 1.89
CA ALA A 62 -40.80 3.69 2.01
C ALA A 62 -42.05 3.68 1.09
N VAL A 63 -42.50 4.84 0.61
CA VAL A 63 -43.63 4.94 -0.34
C VAL A 63 -43.22 4.69 -1.80
N LEU A 64 -41.92 4.53 -2.08
CA LEU A 64 -41.41 4.30 -3.44
C LEU A 64 -41.60 2.84 -3.84
N GLU A 65 -42.66 2.57 -4.61
CA GLU A 65 -42.93 1.24 -5.17
C GLU A 65 -42.30 1.10 -6.57
N SER A 66 -41.21 0.33 -6.67
CA SER A 66 -40.57 0.01 -7.96
C SER A 66 -39.74 -1.26 -7.88
N SER A 67 -39.75 -2.05 -8.96
CA SER A 67 -38.84 -3.19 -9.11
C SER A 67 -37.36 -2.77 -9.14
N TYR A 68 -37.05 -1.50 -9.39
CA TYR A 68 -35.68 -0.98 -9.46
C TYR A 68 -35.20 -0.27 -8.19
N ILE A 69 -36.05 -0.19 -7.16
CA ILE A 69 -35.75 0.44 -5.86
C ILE A 69 -35.76 -0.66 -4.79
N VAL A 70 -34.84 -0.62 -3.83
CA VAL A 70 -34.91 -1.50 -2.67
C VAL A 70 -36.04 -1.04 -1.74
N GLY A 71 -36.96 -1.94 -1.42
CA GLY A 71 -38.04 -1.64 -0.48
C GLY A 71 -37.53 -1.52 0.95
N ILE A 72 -38.13 -0.63 1.73
CA ILE A 72 -37.89 -0.53 3.18
C ILE A 72 -38.96 -1.37 3.88
N HIS A 73 -38.53 -2.38 4.64
CA HIS A 73 -39.43 -3.24 5.41
C HIS A 73 -39.82 -2.61 6.75
N ASP A 74 -38.89 -1.93 7.41
CA ASP A 74 -39.08 -1.36 8.75
C ASP A 74 -38.00 -0.32 9.06
N HIS A 75 -38.19 0.48 10.11
CA HIS A 75 -37.18 1.40 10.63
C HIS A 75 -37.35 1.56 12.15
N GLY A 76 -36.27 1.89 12.87
CA GLY A 76 -36.37 2.13 14.32
C GLY A 76 -35.12 2.75 14.91
N THR A 77 -35.07 2.77 16.24
CA THR A 77 -33.93 3.23 17.03
C THR A 77 -33.50 2.12 17.97
N ALA A 78 -32.22 1.76 17.93
CA ALA A 78 -31.62 0.77 18.80
C ALA A 78 -31.12 1.47 20.06
N VAL A 79 -31.78 1.18 21.19
CA VAL A 79 -31.34 1.62 22.52
C VAL A 79 -30.15 0.77 22.94
N ARG A 80 -29.07 1.41 23.38
CA ARG A 80 -27.87 0.76 23.91
C ARG A 80 -27.78 1.03 25.41
N GLU A 81 -27.41 0.01 26.19
CA GLU A 81 -27.15 0.18 27.64
C GLU A 81 -25.91 1.06 27.87
N ASP A 82 -24.86 0.87 27.06
CA ASP A 82 -23.62 1.66 27.06
C ASP A 82 -23.40 2.32 25.68
N GLY A 83 -23.90 3.54 25.51
CA GLY A 83 -23.65 4.39 24.33
C GLY A 83 -24.90 5.07 23.77
N PRO A 84 -24.76 5.92 22.73
CA PRO A 84 -25.87 6.65 22.15
C PRO A 84 -26.82 5.73 21.36
N ASP A 85 -28.10 6.11 21.36
CA ASP A 85 -29.14 5.52 20.52
C ASP A 85 -28.77 5.58 19.03
N LEU A 86 -28.95 4.45 18.32
CA LEU A 86 -28.59 4.33 16.92
C LEU A 86 -29.82 4.12 16.02
N PRO A 87 -30.10 5.00 15.04
CA PRO A 87 -31.16 4.75 14.08
C PRO A 87 -30.79 3.58 13.16
N TYR A 88 -31.80 2.80 12.78
CA TYR A 88 -31.62 1.67 11.88
C TYR A 88 -32.73 1.54 10.84
N LEU A 89 -32.37 0.96 9.70
CA LEU A 89 -33.27 0.64 8.60
C LEU A 89 -33.24 -0.85 8.29
N VAL A 90 -34.41 -1.44 8.07
CA VAL A 90 -34.56 -2.85 7.71
C VAL A 90 -35.00 -2.95 6.26
N MET A 91 -34.30 -3.75 5.48
CA MET A 91 -34.53 -3.95 4.05
C MET A 91 -34.42 -5.45 3.67
N PRO A 92 -34.95 -5.86 2.51
CA PRO A 92 -34.72 -7.19 1.99
C PRO A 92 -33.23 -7.55 1.95
N MET A 93 -32.89 -8.78 2.31
CA MET A 93 -31.56 -9.32 2.04
C MET A 93 -31.47 -9.62 0.54
N LEU A 94 -30.63 -8.89 -0.18
CA LEU A 94 -30.41 -9.08 -1.62
C LEU A 94 -29.29 -10.10 -1.86
N THR A 95 -29.41 -10.88 -2.95
CA THR A 95 -28.35 -11.77 -3.45
C THR A 95 -27.86 -11.26 -4.80
N GLY A 96 -26.53 -11.23 -4.99
CA GLY A 96 -25.86 -10.61 -6.12
C GLY A 96 -24.68 -9.75 -5.65
N ARG A 97 -24.38 -8.67 -6.38
CA ARG A 97 -23.23 -7.79 -6.12
C ARG A 97 -23.53 -6.32 -6.40
N THR A 98 -22.80 -5.41 -5.75
CA THR A 98 -22.83 -3.98 -6.10
C THR A 98 -22.06 -3.71 -7.39
N LEU A 99 -22.38 -2.63 -8.10
CA LEU A 99 -21.60 -2.21 -9.26
C LEU A 99 -20.15 -1.87 -8.87
N ALA A 100 -19.92 -1.36 -7.65
CA ALA A 100 -18.57 -1.15 -7.13
C ALA A 100 -17.79 -2.47 -6.97
N ALA A 101 -18.45 -3.55 -6.53
CA ALA A 101 -17.81 -4.86 -6.47
C ALA A 101 -17.55 -5.42 -7.87
N TRP A 102 -18.51 -5.29 -8.78
CA TRP A 102 -18.35 -5.74 -10.17
C TRP A 102 -17.19 -5.01 -10.87
N LEU A 103 -17.14 -3.68 -10.79
CA LEU A 103 -16.03 -2.88 -11.35
C LEU A 103 -14.67 -3.31 -10.80
N ARG A 104 -14.59 -3.65 -9.52
CA ARG A 104 -13.35 -4.10 -8.88
C ARG A 104 -12.91 -5.49 -9.37
N GLU A 105 -13.88 -6.37 -9.65
CA GLU A 105 -13.63 -7.75 -10.06
C GLU A 105 -13.32 -7.87 -11.56
N GLU A 106 -14.06 -7.16 -12.41
CA GLU A 106 -14.05 -7.33 -13.87
C GLU A 106 -13.51 -6.11 -14.63
N GLY A 107 -13.31 -4.98 -13.96
CA GLY A 107 -12.91 -3.72 -14.60
C GLY A 107 -14.06 -3.06 -15.39
N PRO A 108 -13.73 -2.25 -16.42
CA PRO A 108 -14.75 -1.57 -17.24
C PRO A 108 -15.68 -2.55 -17.98
N LEU A 109 -16.97 -2.26 -17.99
CA LEU A 109 -18.02 -3.17 -18.49
C LEU A 109 -18.32 -2.98 -19.98
N ALA A 110 -18.95 -3.93 -20.66
CA ALA A 110 -19.31 -3.76 -22.07
C ALA A 110 -20.36 -2.64 -22.24
N ALA A 111 -20.25 -1.84 -23.30
CA ALA A 111 -21.13 -0.69 -23.52
C ALA A 111 -22.63 -1.06 -23.50
N GLY A 112 -23.00 -2.23 -24.07
CA GLY A 112 -24.38 -2.71 -24.02
C GLY A 112 -24.88 -3.02 -22.61
N GLU A 113 -24.01 -3.52 -21.73
CA GLU A 113 -24.33 -3.79 -20.33
C GLU A 113 -24.49 -2.47 -19.56
N VAL A 114 -23.58 -1.52 -19.76
CA VAL A 114 -23.68 -0.19 -19.15
C VAL A 114 -24.96 0.53 -19.56
N ALA A 115 -25.33 0.46 -20.85
CA ALA A 115 -26.59 1.01 -21.33
C ALA A 115 -27.80 0.39 -20.62
N ARG A 116 -27.83 -0.95 -20.52
CA ARG A 116 -28.91 -1.69 -19.84
C ARG A 116 -29.01 -1.33 -18.37
N ILE A 117 -27.89 -1.29 -17.66
CA ILE A 117 -27.82 -0.95 -16.23
C ILE A 117 -28.25 0.51 -16.03
N GLY A 118 -27.71 1.44 -16.82
CA GLY A 118 -28.06 2.86 -16.77
C GLY A 118 -29.55 3.09 -16.95
N ALA A 119 -30.18 2.44 -17.93
CA ALA A 119 -31.62 2.57 -18.16
C ALA A 119 -32.43 2.11 -16.95
N GLN A 120 -32.02 1.03 -16.27
CA GLN A 120 -32.68 0.57 -15.04
C GLN A 120 -32.49 1.53 -13.86
N ILE A 121 -31.31 2.14 -13.72
CA ILE A 121 -31.07 3.21 -12.72
C ILE A 121 -32.00 4.39 -13.01
N CYS A 122 -32.09 4.84 -14.26
CA CYS A 122 -33.01 5.93 -14.63
C CYS A 122 -34.47 5.59 -14.33
N ARG A 123 -34.90 4.33 -14.49
CA ARG A 123 -36.27 3.91 -14.11
C ARG A 123 -36.51 4.04 -12.60
N ALA A 124 -35.52 3.75 -11.77
CA ALA A 124 -35.59 4.01 -10.33
C ALA A 124 -35.69 5.51 -10.04
N LEU A 125 -34.82 6.32 -10.66
CA LEU A 125 -34.81 7.77 -10.50
C LEU A 125 -36.12 8.42 -10.96
N ALA A 126 -36.68 8.02 -12.09
CA ALA A 126 -37.95 8.53 -12.61
C ALA A 126 -39.11 8.30 -11.63
N VAL A 127 -39.15 7.13 -10.96
CA VAL A 127 -40.16 6.85 -9.93
C VAL A 127 -39.98 7.77 -8.73
N ALA A 128 -38.75 7.91 -8.23
CA ALA A 128 -38.45 8.77 -7.09
C ALA A 128 -38.75 10.25 -7.38
N HIS A 129 -38.32 10.75 -8.55
CA HIS A 129 -38.50 12.14 -8.96
C HIS A 129 -39.97 12.52 -9.12
N ARG A 130 -40.83 11.62 -9.65
CA ARG A 130 -42.29 11.84 -9.69
C ARG A 130 -42.94 11.87 -8.31
N ALA A 131 -42.36 11.19 -7.33
CA ALA A 131 -42.78 11.25 -5.94
C ALA A 131 -42.17 12.43 -5.16
N GLY A 132 -41.38 13.29 -5.82
CA GLY A 132 -40.70 14.43 -5.20
C GLY A 132 -39.50 14.03 -4.34
N VAL A 133 -38.97 12.81 -4.50
CA VAL A 133 -37.81 12.30 -3.77
C VAL A 133 -36.57 12.36 -4.67
N VAL A 134 -35.52 13.04 -4.21
CA VAL A 134 -34.19 13.08 -4.85
C VAL A 134 -33.26 12.14 -4.08
N HIS A 135 -32.47 11.35 -4.79
CA HIS A 135 -31.62 10.32 -4.17
C HIS A 135 -30.39 10.91 -3.47
N ARG A 136 -29.66 11.82 -4.14
CA ARG A 136 -28.48 12.57 -3.64
C ARG A 136 -27.19 11.78 -3.39
N ASP A 137 -27.15 10.48 -3.67
CA ASP A 137 -25.95 9.66 -3.43
C ASP A 137 -25.87 8.49 -4.43
N ILE A 138 -26.13 8.78 -5.71
CA ILE A 138 -25.96 7.80 -6.78
C ILE A 138 -24.47 7.57 -7.00
N LYS A 139 -24.02 6.34 -6.76
CA LYS A 139 -22.64 5.86 -6.95
C LYS A 139 -22.62 4.34 -7.09
N PRO A 140 -21.55 3.72 -7.60
CA PRO A 140 -21.54 2.27 -7.87
C PRO A 140 -21.78 1.41 -6.61
N ALA A 141 -21.43 1.89 -5.43
CA ALA A 141 -21.67 1.18 -4.16
C ALA A 141 -23.14 1.13 -3.74
N ASN A 142 -23.97 2.08 -4.21
CA ASN A 142 -25.40 2.18 -3.91
C ASN A 142 -26.28 1.60 -5.02
N VAL A 143 -25.68 0.93 -6.01
CA VAL A 143 -26.41 0.24 -7.09
C VAL A 143 -26.07 -1.24 -7.01
N PHE A 144 -27.09 -2.06 -6.74
CA PHE A 144 -26.95 -3.50 -6.57
C PHE A 144 -27.51 -4.23 -7.79
N LEU A 145 -26.72 -5.11 -8.40
CA LEU A 145 -27.19 -6.03 -9.43
C LEU A 145 -27.51 -7.37 -8.76
N THR A 146 -28.77 -7.78 -8.86
CA THR A 146 -29.21 -9.08 -8.38
C THR A 146 -28.75 -10.21 -9.31
N ASP A 147 -28.76 -11.45 -8.80
CA ASP A 147 -28.45 -12.64 -9.60
C ASP A 147 -29.43 -12.85 -10.78
N GLU A 148 -30.60 -12.20 -10.73
CA GLU A 148 -31.61 -12.17 -11.81
C GLU A 148 -31.39 -11.02 -12.82
N ASP A 149 -30.20 -10.41 -12.80
CA ASP A 149 -29.82 -9.31 -13.69
C ASP A 149 -30.67 -8.03 -13.54
N LEU A 150 -31.37 -7.89 -12.41
CA LEU A 150 -32.18 -6.72 -12.08
C LEU A 150 -31.40 -5.76 -11.18
N VAL A 151 -31.39 -4.47 -11.54
CA VAL A 151 -30.81 -3.38 -10.74
C VAL A 151 -31.74 -3.02 -9.58
N LYS A 152 -31.16 -2.88 -8.40
CA LYS A 152 -31.77 -2.32 -7.19
C LYS A 152 -30.94 -1.13 -6.73
N VAL A 153 -31.51 0.07 -6.82
CA VAL A 153 -30.91 1.28 -6.25
C VAL A 153 -31.19 1.32 -4.75
N LEU A 154 -30.13 1.50 -3.96
CA LEU A 154 -30.12 1.45 -2.50
C LEU A 154 -30.06 2.86 -1.90
N ASP A 155 -30.45 3.03 -0.63
CA ASP A 155 -30.20 4.25 0.16
C ASP A 155 -30.88 5.55 -0.33
N PHE A 156 -32.10 5.47 -0.88
CA PHE A 156 -32.90 6.67 -1.19
C PHE A 156 -33.13 7.55 0.04
N GLY A 157 -32.81 8.86 -0.08
CA GLY A 157 -33.20 9.89 0.89
C GLY A 157 -32.43 9.90 2.22
N VAL A 158 -31.60 8.89 2.52
CA VAL A 158 -30.79 8.84 3.76
C VAL A 158 -29.59 9.81 3.71
N ALA A 159 -29.30 10.41 2.56
CA ALA A 159 -28.18 11.34 2.35
C ALA A 159 -28.37 12.72 2.99
N THR A 160 -29.61 13.17 3.24
CA THR A 160 -29.87 14.45 3.96
C THR A 160 -29.36 14.38 5.41
N PHE A 161 -29.39 13.19 6.01
CA PHE A 161 -28.77 12.90 7.31
C PHE A 161 -27.24 13.07 7.26
N VAL A 162 -26.64 12.76 6.10
CA VAL A 162 -25.21 12.95 5.85
C VAL A 162 -24.86 14.40 5.62
N ASP A 163 -25.62 15.20 4.88
CA ASP A 163 -25.25 16.62 4.72
C ASP A 163 -25.26 17.37 6.06
N ALA A 164 -26.22 17.08 6.95
CA ALA A 164 -26.26 17.65 8.31
C ALA A 164 -25.08 17.18 9.20
N ALA A 165 -24.64 15.92 9.06
CA ALA A 165 -23.47 15.40 9.78
C ALA A 165 -22.12 15.81 9.14
N THR A 166 -22.09 16.00 7.82
CA THR A 166 -20.87 16.18 7.01
C THR A 166 -20.52 17.65 6.80
N GLN A 167 -21.47 18.59 6.91
CA GLN A 167 -21.19 20.03 6.97
C GLN A 167 -20.21 20.41 8.12
N ARG A 168 -20.08 19.56 9.15
CA ARG A 168 -19.03 19.67 10.18
C ARG A 168 -17.71 19.00 9.77
N LEU A 169 -17.72 17.84 9.10
CA LEU A 169 -16.52 17.10 8.66
C LEU A 169 -15.78 17.74 7.47
N THR A 170 -16.47 18.34 6.51
CA THR A 170 -15.82 19.04 5.38
C THR A 170 -15.12 20.33 5.83
N ARG A 171 -15.46 20.86 7.00
CA ARG A 171 -14.80 22.05 7.59
C ARG A 171 -13.44 21.73 8.23
N THR A 172 -13.14 20.46 8.50
CA THR A 172 -11.88 20.01 9.12
C THR A 172 -10.90 19.36 8.14
N GLY A 173 -11.25 19.23 6.85
CA GLY A 173 -10.32 18.74 5.82
C GLY A 173 -10.18 17.21 5.72
N ASP A 174 -10.75 16.44 6.66
CA ASP A 174 -10.59 14.98 6.78
C ASP A 174 -11.88 14.17 6.43
N GLY A 175 -12.77 14.74 5.61
CA GLY A 175 -14.01 14.06 5.21
C GLY A 175 -13.81 12.92 4.20
N PRO A 176 -14.70 11.90 4.16
CA PRO A 176 -14.54 10.75 3.27
C PRO A 176 -14.60 11.13 1.78
N ASN A 177 -13.45 11.09 1.11
CA ASN A 177 -13.23 11.48 -0.29
C ASN A 177 -14.14 10.77 -1.31
N GLY A 178 -14.70 9.60 -0.97
CA GLY A 178 -15.42 8.73 -1.93
C GLY A 178 -16.78 9.26 -2.41
N THR A 179 -17.53 10.01 -1.61
CA THR A 179 -18.86 10.52 -2.00
C THR A 179 -18.75 11.76 -2.90
N VAL A 180 -17.69 12.57 -2.74
CA VAL A 180 -17.48 13.80 -3.52
C VAL A 180 -17.29 13.50 -5.01
N LEU A 181 -16.76 12.32 -5.37
CA LEU A 181 -16.49 11.88 -6.75
C LEU A 181 -17.71 11.87 -7.69
N TYR A 182 -18.92 11.81 -7.14
CA TYR A 182 -20.17 11.70 -7.89
C TYR A 182 -21.10 12.89 -7.66
N MET A 183 -20.67 13.89 -6.88
CA MET A 183 -21.55 14.95 -6.40
C MET A 183 -21.79 16.01 -7.47
N ALA A 184 -23.06 16.39 -7.65
CA ALA A 184 -23.45 17.39 -8.64
C ALA A 184 -22.96 18.81 -8.27
N PRO A 185 -22.59 19.66 -9.25
CA PRO A 185 -22.04 21.00 -9.01
C PRO A 185 -22.92 21.90 -8.13
N GLU A 186 -24.24 21.80 -8.28
CA GLU A 186 -25.22 22.58 -7.54
C GLU A 186 -25.25 22.25 -6.04
N ARG A 187 -24.78 21.08 -5.61
CA ARG A 187 -24.71 20.71 -4.18
C ARG A 187 -23.62 21.45 -3.41
N PHE A 188 -22.69 22.07 -4.12
CA PHE A 188 -21.66 22.93 -3.52
C PHE A 188 -22.09 24.41 -3.51
N LYS A 189 -23.26 24.73 -4.05
CA LYS A 189 -23.85 26.07 -4.07
C LYS A 189 -25.03 26.10 -3.10
N ASP A 190 -25.33 27.26 -2.52
CA ASP A 190 -26.47 27.44 -1.60
C ASP A 190 -27.82 27.42 -2.36
N GLY A 191 -28.19 26.28 -2.94
CA GLY A 191 -29.43 26.05 -3.68
C GLY A 191 -30.15 24.76 -3.26
N PRO A 192 -31.45 24.60 -3.57
CA PRO A 192 -32.18 23.38 -3.27
C PRO A 192 -31.63 22.20 -4.11
N ASP A 193 -31.61 21.00 -3.54
CA ASP A 193 -31.30 19.79 -4.32
C ASP A 193 -32.37 19.57 -5.39
N GLU A 194 -31.94 19.35 -6.64
CA GLU A 194 -32.83 19.14 -7.77
C GLU A 194 -32.71 17.71 -8.33
N PRO A 195 -33.80 17.13 -8.89
CA PRO A 195 -33.78 15.82 -9.56
C PRO A 195 -32.64 15.65 -10.59
N ARG A 196 -32.30 16.73 -11.31
CA ARG A 196 -31.23 16.76 -12.32
C ARG A 196 -29.84 16.51 -11.72
N GLY A 197 -29.66 16.66 -10.40
CA GLY A 197 -28.43 16.30 -9.69
C GLY A 197 -28.17 14.80 -9.69
N ASP A 198 -29.21 13.97 -9.55
CA ASP A 198 -29.07 12.51 -9.62
C ASP A 198 -28.63 12.05 -11.02
N LEU A 199 -29.04 12.78 -12.07
CA LEU A 199 -28.64 12.50 -13.45
C LEU A 199 -27.18 12.86 -13.70
N TYR A 200 -26.66 13.88 -13.04
CA TYR A 200 -25.22 14.17 -13.05
C TYR A 200 -24.43 13.05 -12.40
N SER A 201 -24.84 12.61 -11.21
CA SER A 201 -24.22 11.47 -10.52
C SER A 201 -24.28 10.20 -11.35
N LEU A 202 -25.40 9.96 -12.06
CA LEU A 202 -25.48 8.88 -13.05
C LEU A 202 -24.45 9.07 -14.18
N GLY A 203 -24.27 10.27 -14.72
CA GLY A 203 -23.23 10.56 -15.71
C GLY A 203 -21.83 10.15 -15.22
N CYS A 204 -21.50 10.44 -13.96
CA CYS A 204 -20.26 10.00 -13.32
C CYS A 204 -20.17 8.46 -13.24
N VAL A 205 -21.26 7.79 -12.84
CA VAL A 205 -21.34 6.32 -12.76
C VAL A 205 -21.18 5.67 -14.15
N LEU A 206 -21.87 6.18 -15.18
CA LEU A 206 -21.77 5.63 -16.53
C LEU A 206 -20.37 5.81 -17.10
N HIS A 207 -19.74 6.97 -16.87
CA HIS A 207 -18.35 7.21 -17.21
C HIS A 207 -17.43 6.18 -16.54
N GLU A 208 -17.58 5.96 -15.23
CA GLU A 208 -16.77 4.99 -14.49
C GLU A 208 -17.00 3.55 -14.95
N LEU A 209 -18.24 3.15 -15.20
CA LEU A 209 -18.54 1.82 -15.72
C LEU A 209 -17.91 1.59 -17.10
N LEU A 210 -17.75 2.64 -17.91
CA LEU A 210 -17.16 2.54 -19.23
C LEU A 210 -15.63 2.68 -19.25
N ALA A 211 -15.06 3.60 -18.48
CA ALA A 211 -13.63 3.93 -18.48
C ALA A 211 -12.85 3.29 -17.31
N GLY A 212 -13.55 2.72 -16.33
CA GLY A 212 -12.99 2.17 -15.09
C GLY A 212 -12.68 3.20 -14.02
N ASN A 213 -12.87 4.50 -14.29
CA ASN A 213 -12.63 5.59 -13.33
C ASN A 213 -13.71 6.69 -13.46
N PRO A 214 -14.09 7.37 -12.36
CA PRO A 214 -15.00 8.51 -12.41
C PRO A 214 -14.38 9.68 -13.21
N PRO A 215 -15.20 10.60 -13.75
CA PRO A 215 -14.74 11.64 -14.68
C PRO A 215 -13.79 12.66 -14.04
N PHE A 216 -13.88 12.85 -12.72
CA PHE A 216 -12.98 13.70 -11.96
C PHE A 216 -12.40 12.92 -10.79
N MET A 217 -11.09 13.05 -10.59
CA MET A 217 -10.38 12.43 -9.48
C MET A 217 -9.35 13.41 -8.93
N SER A 218 -9.27 13.51 -7.60
CA SER A 218 -8.24 14.31 -6.93
C SER A 218 -7.97 13.76 -5.53
N GLY A 219 -6.74 13.93 -5.04
CA GLY A 219 -6.38 13.64 -3.64
C GLY A 219 -6.85 14.69 -2.64
N SER A 220 -7.42 15.81 -3.12
CA SER A 220 -7.97 16.88 -2.29
C SER A 220 -9.45 17.07 -2.57
N ALA A 221 -10.27 17.05 -1.51
CA ALA A 221 -11.70 17.33 -1.61
C ALA A 221 -11.98 18.71 -2.23
N ALA A 222 -11.19 19.74 -1.88
CA ALA A 222 -11.35 21.08 -2.43
C ALA A 222 -11.07 21.14 -3.95
N ALA A 223 -10.05 20.42 -4.42
CA ALA A 223 -9.73 20.34 -5.85
C ALA A 223 -10.80 19.56 -6.62
N LEU A 224 -11.33 18.47 -6.03
CA LEU A 224 -12.41 17.71 -6.63
C LEU A 224 -13.70 18.54 -6.74
N ILE A 225 -14.05 19.30 -5.70
CA ILE A 225 -15.16 20.28 -5.72
C ILE A 225 -14.94 21.29 -6.85
N HIS A 226 -13.74 21.84 -6.99
CA HIS A 226 -13.41 22.76 -8.08
C HIS A 226 -13.62 22.11 -9.47
N HIS A 227 -13.21 20.85 -9.66
CA HIS A 227 -13.43 20.13 -10.92
C HIS A 227 -14.92 19.94 -11.23
N HIS A 228 -15.71 19.53 -10.25
CA HIS A 228 -17.15 19.44 -10.43
C HIS A 228 -17.77 20.80 -10.77
N LEU A 229 -17.33 21.88 -10.12
CA LEU A 229 -17.87 23.23 -10.38
C LEU A 229 -17.46 23.84 -11.73
N HIS A 230 -16.23 23.59 -12.19
CA HIS A 230 -15.62 24.42 -13.24
C HIS A 230 -15.01 23.67 -14.41
N GLU A 231 -14.46 22.48 -14.21
CA GLU A 231 -13.72 21.77 -15.28
C GLU A 231 -14.67 20.99 -16.19
N PRO A 232 -14.50 21.04 -17.52
CA PRO A 232 -15.24 20.16 -18.41
C PRO A 232 -14.87 18.69 -18.16
N PRO A 233 -15.82 17.74 -18.25
CA PRO A 233 -15.52 16.33 -18.07
C PRO A 233 -14.60 15.83 -19.21
N PRO A 234 -13.70 14.86 -18.93
CA PRO A 234 -12.93 14.20 -19.98
C PRO A 234 -13.87 13.59 -21.04
N PRO A 235 -13.52 13.68 -22.34
CA PRO A 235 -14.31 13.06 -23.39
C PRO A 235 -14.15 11.54 -23.33
N ILE A 236 -15.26 10.83 -23.12
CA ILE A 236 -15.26 9.36 -22.94
C ILE A 236 -14.65 8.61 -24.14
N ASP A 237 -14.80 9.13 -25.37
CA ASP A 237 -14.23 8.52 -26.57
C ASP A 237 -12.69 8.54 -26.59
N GLY A 238 -12.09 9.49 -25.87
CA GLY A 238 -10.64 9.55 -25.67
C GLY A 238 -10.12 8.52 -24.69
N GLU A 239 -10.94 8.12 -23.71
CA GLU A 239 -10.59 7.14 -22.67
C GLU A 239 -10.98 5.71 -23.07
N ARG A 240 -12.04 5.56 -23.87
CA ARG A 240 -12.48 4.28 -24.42
C ARG A 240 -12.74 4.38 -25.93
N PRO A 241 -11.71 4.18 -26.76
CA PRO A 241 -11.87 4.13 -28.20
C PRO A 241 -12.80 3.00 -28.65
N GLY A 242 -13.65 3.27 -29.65
CA GLY A 242 -14.53 2.27 -30.24
C GLY A 242 -15.89 2.11 -29.55
N LEU A 243 -16.31 3.07 -28.73
CA LEU A 243 -17.69 3.14 -28.25
C LEU A 243 -18.67 3.39 -29.41
N PRO A 244 -19.89 2.83 -29.37
CA PRO A 244 -20.95 3.20 -30.29
C PRO A 244 -21.27 4.70 -30.23
N ASP A 245 -21.62 5.28 -31.38
CA ASP A 245 -22.04 6.67 -31.50
C ASP A 245 -23.15 7.01 -30.49
N GLY A 246 -23.06 8.20 -29.88
CA GLY A 246 -24.04 8.72 -28.92
C GLY A 246 -23.64 8.58 -27.44
N TRP A 247 -22.65 7.75 -27.10
CA TRP A 247 -22.16 7.65 -25.71
C TRP A 247 -21.51 8.95 -25.22
N ALA A 248 -20.63 9.55 -26.03
CA ALA A 248 -19.98 10.80 -25.68
C ALA A 248 -20.96 11.96 -25.49
N GLU A 249 -21.95 12.06 -26.37
CA GLU A 249 -23.00 13.09 -26.27
C GLU A 249 -23.85 12.89 -25.01
N LEU A 250 -24.31 11.66 -24.75
CA LEU A 250 -25.10 11.36 -23.55
C LEU A 250 -24.33 11.67 -22.25
N ILE A 251 -23.07 11.25 -22.15
CA ILE A 251 -22.26 11.49 -20.94
C ILE A 251 -21.97 12.98 -20.77
N ALA A 252 -21.67 13.70 -21.86
CA ALA A 252 -21.48 15.14 -21.82
C ALA A 252 -22.73 15.88 -21.34
N ASP A 253 -23.91 15.51 -21.86
CA ASP A 253 -25.19 16.10 -21.48
C ASP A 253 -25.53 15.81 -20.01
N LEU A 254 -25.30 14.59 -19.52
CA LEU A 254 -25.51 14.24 -18.11
C LEU A 254 -24.54 15.01 -17.19
N LEU A 255 -23.30 15.23 -17.62
CA LEU A 255 -22.27 15.94 -16.87
C LEU A 255 -22.26 17.47 -17.10
N ALA A 256 -23.30 18.02 -17.74
CA ALA A 256 -23.46 19.46 -17.92
C ALA A 256 -23.48 20.18 -16.57
N LYS A 257 -22.82 21.33 -16.49
CA LYS A 257 -22.67 22.06 -15.22
C LYS A 257 -23.96 22.75 -14.81
N ASP A 258 -24.75 23.21 -15.78
CA ASP A 258 -26.09 23.72 -15.57
C ASP A 258 -27.09 22.54 -15.52
N PRO A 259 -27.83 22.37 -14.41
CA PRO A 259 -28.86 21.33 -14.31
C PRO A 259 -29.93 21.38 -15.42
N ALA A 260 -30.20 22.56 -15.99
CA ALA A 260 -31.19 22.73 -17.06
C ALA A 260 -30.73 22.16 -18.42
N GLU A 261 -29.44 21.97 -18.61
CA GLU A 261 -28.86 21.39 -19.83
C GLU A 261 -28.87 19.85 -19.81
N ARG A 262 -29.10 19.24 -18.65
CA ARG A 262 -29.12 17.78 -18.48
C ARG A 262 -30.46 17.20 -18.93
N PRO A 263 -30.53 15.98 -19.50
CA PRO A 263 -31.79 15.29 -19.75
C PRO A 263 -32.47 14.86 -18.44
N ASP A 264 -33.78 14.56 -18.50
CA ASP A 264 -34.48 13.95 -17.36
C ASP A 264 -34.29 12.44 -17.40
N ALA A 265 -34.72 11.77 -16.33
CA ALA A 265 -34.66 10.32 -16.23
C ALA A 265 -35.39 9.64 -17.41
N GLU A 266 -36.56 10.14 -17.82
CA GLU A 266 -37.32 9.62 -18.96
C GLU A 266 -36.53 9.75 -20.28
N THR A 267 -35.99 10.93 -20.59
CA THR A 267 -35.17 11.13 -21.80
C THR A 267 -33.88 10.29 -21.77
N ALA A 268 -33.25 10.16 -20.60
CA ALA A 268 -32.06 9.34 -20.44
C ALA A 268 -32.35 7.85 -20.66
N ILE A 269 -33.52 7.34 -20.25
CA ILE A 269 -33.96 5.96 -20.55
C ILE A 269 -34.00 5.73 -22.05
N GLU A 270 -34.67 6.61 -22.81
CA GLU A 270 -34.81 6.46 -24.26
C GLU A 270 -33.45 6.40 -24.97
N ARG A 271 -32.53 7.29 -24.58
CA ARG A 271 -31.16 7.33 -25.14
C ARG A 271 -30.35 6.09 -24.79
N LEU A 272 -30.42 5.62 -23.54
CA LEU A 272 -29.72 4.41 -23.10
C LEU A 272 -30.29 3.14 -23.75
N GLU A 273 -31.61 3.06 -23.95
CA GLU A 273 -32.24 1.94 -24.66
C GLU A 273 -31.85 1.91 -26.14
N ALA A 274 -31.73 3.07 -26.79
CA ALA A 274 -31.22 3.16 -28.15
C ALA A 274 -29.76 2.65 -28.25
N LEU A 275 -28.91 3.03 -27.30
CA LEU A 275 -27.52 2.56 -27.21
C LEU A 275 -27.43 1.05 -26.93
N ALA A 276 -28.32 0.50 -26.11
CA ALA A 276 -28.42 -0.94 -25.87
C ALA A 276 -28.88 -1.71 -27.12
N GLY A 277 -29.76 -1.11 -27.93
CA GLY A 277 -30.25 -1.68 -29.19
C GLY A 277 -29.23 -1.67 -30.33
N ALA A 278 -28.42 -0.61 -30.43
CA ALA A 278 -27.37 -0.48 -31.45
C ALA A 278 -26.29 -1.58 -31.34
N GLY A 279 -26.02 -2.05 -30.12
CA GLY A 279 -25.10 -3.18 -29.86
C GLY A 279 -25.57 -4.53 -30.43
N LYS A 280 -26.87 -4.70 -30.73
CA LYS A 280 -27.40 -5.92 -31.35
C LYS A 280 -27.22 -5.96 -32.87
N SER A 281 -26.95 -4.83 -33.51
CA SER A 281 -26.84 -4.74 -34.98
C SER A 281 -25.48 -5.19 -35.53
N VAL A 282 -24.45 -5.33 -34.69
CA VAL A 282 -23.09 -5.67 -35.15
C VAL A 282 -22.77 -7.17 -35.03
N VAL A 283 -23.63 -7.96 -34.37
CA VAL A 283 -23.38 -9.40 -34.11
C VAL A 283 -24.12 -10.33 -35.08
N SER A 284 -24.83 -9.81 -36.10
CA SER A 284 -25.56 -10.64 -37.08
C SER A 284 -24.97 -10.67 -38.50
N ALA A 285 -23.77 -10.12 -38.73
CA ALA A 285 -23.15 -10.14 -40.06
C ALA A 285 -22.04 -11.19 -40.26
N GLU A 286 -21.74 -12.04 -39.27
CA GLU A 286 -20.68 -13.05 -39.43
C GLU A 286 -21.06 -14.44 -38.90
N ARG A 287 -22.13 -15.02 -39.48
CA ARG A 287 -22.22 -16.47 -39.64
C ARG A 287 -23.02 -16.89 -40.89
N ALA A 288 -22.24 -17.16 -41.94
CA ALA A 288 -22.42 -18.09 -43.07
C ALA A 288 -23.37 -17.76 -44.25
N ALA A 289 -22.78 -17.55 -45.43
CA ALA A 289 -22.93 -18.42 -46.62
C ALA A 289 -21.81 -18.14 -47.67
N PRO A 290 -21.44 -19.10 -48.54
CA PRO A 290 -20.10 -19.27 -49.10
C PRO A 290 -19.88 -18.53 -50.43
N VAL A 291 -18.65 -18.08 -50.67
CA VAL A 291 -18.19 -17.67 -51.99
C VAL A 291 -17.09 -18.62 -52.45
N SER A 292 -17.37 -19.30 -53.55
CA SER A 292 -16.49 -20.16 -54.33
C SER A 292 -15.28 -19.40 -54.86
N VAL A 293 -14.08 -19.93 -54.64
CA VAL A 293 -12.83 -19.48 -55.28
C VAL A 293 -12.45 -20.53 -56.35
N PRO A 294 -11.97 -20.13 -57.55
CA PRO A 294 -11.57 -21.07 -58.60
C PRO A 294 -10.29 -21.83 -58.22
N GLU A 295 -10.23 -23.09 -58.65
CA GLU A 295 -9.04 -23.95 -58.60
C GLU A 295 -7.93 -23.39 -59.49
N ASP A 296 -6.71 -23.27 -58.95
CA ASP A 296 -5.47 -23.29 -59.71
C ASP A 296 -4.43 -24.10 -58.90
N GLU A 297 -3.80 -25.07 -59.56
CA GLU A 297 -2.94 -26.11 -58.96
C GLU A 297 -1.66 -25.57 -58.30
N PRO A 298 -1.16 -26.23 -57.23
CA PRO A 298 0.14 -25.90 -56.63
C PRO A 298 1.31 -26.56 -57.37
N GLY A 299 2.31 -25.75 -57.76
CA GLY A 299 3.66 -26.20 -58.09
C GLY A 299 4.48 -26.57 -56.84
N PRO A 300 5.58 -27.34 -56.98
CA PRO A 300 6.22 -28.04 -55.87
C PRO A 300 7.06 -27.12 -54.96
N LEU A 301 6.96 -27.34 -53.65
CA LEU A 301 7.79 -26.73 -52.61
C LEU A 301 9.14 -27.48 -52.47
N PRO A 302 10.25 -26.78 -52.19
CA PRO A 302 11.49 -27.40 -51.74
C PRO A 302 11.44 -27.77 -50.24
N GLU A 303 12.17 -28.83 -49.93
CA GLU A 303 12.21 -29.59 -48.67
C GLU A 303 12.88 -28.83 -47.51
N ASP A 304 12.26 -28.89 -46.33
CA ASP A 304 12.86 -28.58 -45.02
C ASP A 304 13.05 -29.89 -44.22
N GLU A 305 14.24 -30.06 -43.64
CA GLU A 305 14.64 -31.21 -42.81
C GLU A 305 13.94 -31.22 -41.42
N PRO A 306 13.70 -32.40 -40.82
CA PRO A 306 12.91 -32.53 -39.60
C PRO A 306 13.73 -32.46 -38.29
N ASP A 307 13.19 -31.75 -37.30
CA ASP A 307 13.55 -31.90 -35.89
C ASP A 307 13.09 -33.26 -35.32
N PRO A 308 13.89 -33.91 -34.45
CA PRO A 308 13.61 -35.27 -34.01
C PRO A 308 12.56 -35.34 -32.88
N VAL A 309 11.52 -36.14 -33.14
CA VAL A 309 10.57 -36.67 -32.15
C VAL A 309 11.23 -37.85 -31.42
N LEU A 310 11.27 -37.81 -30.09
CA LEU A 310 11.50 -39.00 -29.25
C LEU A 310 10.19 -39.44 -28.60
N THR A 311 9.72 -40.60 -29.03
CA THR A 311 8.60 -41.37 -28.47
C THR A 311 8.99 -42.06 -27.15
N PRO A 312 8.04 -42.31 -26.22
CA PRO A 312 8.29 -43.16 -25.07
C PRO A 312 7.87 -44.61 -25.38
N GLU A 313 8.82 -45.55 -25.41
CA GLU A 313 8.61 -46.95 -25.02
C GLU A 313 9.95 -47.70 -24.91
N THR A 314 10.28 -48.17 -23.71
CA THR A 314 10.67 -49.56 -23.34
C THR A 314 11.55 -49.58 -22.07
N SER A 315 11.11 -50.44 -21.16
CA SER A 315 11.64 -50.85 -19.85
C SER A 315 13.14 -51.07 -19.69
N TYR A 316 13.66 -50.73 -18.50
CA TYR A 316 14.58 -51.59 -17.74
C TYR A 316 14.26 -51.55 -16.24
N ARG A 317 14.08 -52.76 -15.69
CA ARG A 317 13.86 -53.09 -14.28
C ARG A 317 15.18 -53.00 -13.51
N ILE A 318 15.15 -52.49 -12.28
CA ILE A 318 16.10 -52.86 -11.22
C ILE A 318 15.28 -53.40 -10.04
N ALA A 319 15.66 -54.59 -9.60
CA ALA A 319 14.98 -55.40 -8.60
C ALA A 319 15.18 -54.88 -7.17
N PRO A 320 14.22 -55.11 -6.26
CA PRO A 320 14.36 -54.86 -4.83
C PRO A 320 15.14 -55.99 -4.12
N PRO A 321 15.69 -55.75 -2.91
CA PRO A 321 16.34 -56.80 -2.11
C PRO A 321 15.29 -57.76 -1.53
N GLU A 322 15.56 -59.06 -1.62
CA GLU A 322 14.81 -60.13 -0.98
C GLU A 322 14.92 -60.08 0.56
N PRO A 323 13.84 -60.38 1.29
CA PRO A 323 13.92 -61.01 2.59
C PRO A 323 13.71 -62.53 2.46
N ALA A 324 14.53 -63.29 3.19
CA ALA A 324 14.38 -64.73 3.38
C ALA A 324 13.08 -65.06 4.13
N GLY A 325 12.41 -66.15 3.72
CA GLY A 325 11.17 -66.63 4.32
C GLY A 325 11.37 -67.46 5.59
N GLU A 326 10.26 -67.68 6.31
CA GLU A 326 9.76 -68.99 6.74
C GLU A 326 8.36 -68.85 7.37
N ALA A 327 7.63 -69.97 7.43
CA ALA A 327 6.19 -70.15 7.65
C ALA A 327 5.70 -69.70 9.06
N GLU A 328 4.41 -69.48 9.38
CA GLU A 328 3.40 -70.53 9.60
C GLU A 328 2.09 -69.91 10.15
N ALA A 329 0.97 -70.53 9.73
CA ALA A 329 -0.28 -70.82 10.45
C ALA A 329 -1.31 -69.74 10.91
N ALA A 330 -2.55 -69.98 10.42
CA ALA A 330 -3.85 -69.93 11.12
C ALA A 330 -4.42 -68.55 11.51
N GLN A 331 -5.69 -68.21 11.35
CA GLN A 331 -6.94 -68.93 11.04
C GLN A 331 -7.99 -67.89 10.61
N ALA A 332 -8.98 -68.35 9.86
CA ALA A 332 -10.12 -67.58 9.38
C ALA A 332 -11.19 -67.37 10.46
N GLU A 333 -11.92 -66.26 10.40
CA GLU A 333 -13.36 -66.27 10.66
C GLU A 333 -14.08 -65.15 9.87
N VAL A 334 -15.21 -65.55 9.30
CA VAL A 334 -16.10 -64.85 8.37
C VAL A 334 -17.28 -64.26 9.16
N ARG A 335 -17.89 -63.15 8.67
CA ARG A 335 -19.35 -62.87 8.56
C ARG A 335 -19.64 -61.36 8.69
N ALA A 336 -19.90 -60.64 7.58
CA ALA A 336 -21.19 -60.37 6.94
C ALA A 336 -22.05 -59.25 7.59
N GLU A 337 -22.28 -58.19 6.79
CA GLU A 337 -23.37 -57.21 6.71
C GLU A 337 -24.33 -56.94 7.90
N ALA A 338 -24.50 -55.65 8.22
CA ALA A 338 -25.80 -55.03 8.54
C ALA A 338 -25.75 -53.49 8.37
N ALA A 339 -26.84 -52.93 7.83
CA ALA A 339 -27.10 -51.50 7.59
C ALA A 339 -27.35 -50.69 8.90
N PRO A 340 -27.21 -49.35 8.90
CA PRO A 340 -27.49 -48.54 10.08
C PRO A 340 -28.99 -48.19 10.25
N GLU A 341 -29.47 -48.34 11.49
CA GLU A 341 -30.80 -47.94 12.00
C GLU A 341 -30.88 -46.43 12.30
N PRO A 342 -32.11 -45.85 12.38
CA PRO A 342 -32.33 -44.41 12.56
C PRO A 342 -32.24 -43.95 14.03
N GLU A 343 -31.84 -42.69 14.22
CA GLU A 343 -31.70 -42.01 15.51
C GLU A 343 -33.05 -41.72 16.22
N PRO A 344 -33.08 -41.64 17.57
CA PRO A 344 -34.30 -41.41 18.35
C PRO A 344 -34.67 -39.92 18.50
N GLU A 345 -35.97 -39.63 18.54
CA GLU A 345 -36.55 -38.30 18.81
C GLU A 345 -36.32 -37.85 20.27
N PRO A 346 -36.19 -36.53 20.55
CA PRO A 346 -36.03 -35.99 21.89
C PRO A 346 -37.37 -35.76 22.63
N GLU A 347 -37.36 -36.00 23.95
CA GLU A 347 -38.45 -35.74 24.90
C GLU A 347 -38.69 -34.24 25.17
N PRO A 348 -39.90 -33.83 25.62
CA PRO A 348 -40.24 -32.41 25.85
C PRO A 348 -39.76 -31.90 27.22
N GLU A 349 -39.24 -30.67 27.25
CA GLU A 349 -38.85 -29.94 28.47
C GLU A 349 -40.06 -29.43 29.28
N PRO A 350 -39.95 -29.27 30.62
CA PRO A 350 -41.03 -28.79 31.49
C PRO A 350 -41.13 -27.25 31.51
N GLU A 351 -42.36 -26.72 31.63
CA GLU A 351 -42.67 -25.29 31.75
C GLU A 351 -42.13 -24.67 33.06
N PRO A 352 -41.69 -23.39 33.06
CA PRO A 352 -41.26 -22.70 34.27
C PRO A 352 -42.45 -22.05 35.03
N GLU A 353 -42.38 -22.09 36.37
CA GLU A 353 -43.29 -21.39 37.30
C GLU A 353 -43.10 -19.85 37.29
N PRO A 354 -44.14 -19.06 37.63
CA PRO A 354 -44.07 -17.60 37.60
C PRO A 354 -43.36 -17.00 38.84
N GLU A 355 -42.46 -16.03 38.61
CA GLU A 355 -41.80 -15.23 39.66
C GLU A 355 -42.75 -14.18 40.28
N PRO A 356 -42.54 -13.79 41.56
CA PRO A 356 -43.39 -12.84 42.28
C PRO A 356 -43.09 -11.37 41.93
N GLU A 357 -44.14 -10.53 41.91
CA GLU A 357 -44.06 -9.09 41.66
C GLU A 357 -43.28 -8.33 42.76
N PRO A 358 -42.45 -7.32 42.41
CA PRO A 358 -41.79 -6.46 43.39
C PRO A 358 -42.70 -5.30 43.85
N GLU A 359 -42.62 -4.98 45.15
CA GLU A 359 -43.28 -3.83 45.81
C GLU A 359 -42.70 -2.48 45.34
N PRO A 360 -43.47 -1.37 45.41
CA PRO A 360 -43.03 -0.05 44.93
C PRO A 360 -42.12 0.67 45.95
N GLU A 361 -40.99 1.20 45.49
CA GLU A 361 -40.11 2.11 46.25
C GLU A 361 -40.63 3.56 46.26
N PRO A 362 -40.30 4.37 47.30
CA PRO A 362 -40.90 5.68 47.57
C PRO A 362 -40.29 6.83 46.76
N GLU A 363 -41.10 7.86 46.48
CA GLU A 363 -40.70 9.09 45.77
C GLU A 363 -39.66 9.92 46.56
N PRO A 364 -38.63 10.50 45.90
CA PRO A 364 -37.70 11.43 46.55
C PRO A 364 -38.24 12.88 46.59
N GLU A 365 -38.02 13.55 47.73
CA GLU A 365 -38.28 14.98 47.96
C GLU A 365 -37.32 15.89 47.14
N PRO A 366 -37.71 17.14 46.84
CA PRO A 366 -36.92 18.05 46.00
C PRO A 366 -35.80 18.76 46.78
N GLU A 367 -34.58 18.79 46.22
CA GLU A 367 -33.44 19.57 46.71
C GLU A 367 -33.43 21.02 46.14
N PRO A 368 -32.81 21.99 46.86
CA PRO A 368 -33.01 23.42 46.64
C PRO A 368 -32.07 24.05 45.57
N GLU A 369 -32.53 25.14 44.96
CA GLU A 369 -31.80 25.95 43.96
C GLU A 369 -30.54 26.64 44.56
N PRO A 370 -29.41 26.71 43.82
CA PRO A 370 -28.27 27.53 44.21
C PRO A 370 -28.37 28.99 43.72
N GLU A 371 -28.00 29.93 44.60
CA GLU A 371 -27.89 31.38 44.40
C GLU A 371 -26.74 31.80 43.45
N PRO A 372 -26.80 32.99 42.81
CA PRO A 372 -25.79 33.43 41.84
C PRO A 372 -24.59 34.15 42.49
N GLU A 373 -23.38 33.86 42.02
CA GLU A 373 -22.14 34.57 42.38
C GLU A 373 -21.67 35.57 41.29
N PRO A 374 -20.88 36.62 41.66
CA PRO A 374 -20.89 37.94 41.01
C PRO A 374 -19.81 38.18 39.94
N GLU A 375 -20.06 39.16 39.07
CA GLU A 375 -19.15 39.66 38.02
C GLU A 375 -17.94 40.45 38.57
N PRO A 376 -16.76 40.38 37.95
CA PRO A 376 -15.65 41.30 38.22
C PRO A 376 -15.59 42.49 37.21
N GLU A 377 -15.52 43.71 37.75
CA GLU A 377 -15.26 44.98 37.05
C GLU A 377 -13.75 45.20 36.71
N PRO A 378 -13.41 46.10 35.75
CA PRO A 378 -12.07 46.23 35.12
C PRO A 378 -11.25 47.41 35.66
N GLU A 379 -9.91 47.43 35.43
CA GLU A 379 -9.02 48.62 35.40
C GLU A 379 -7.51 48.23 35.21
N PRO A 380 -6.55 49.13 34.84
CA PRO A 380 -6.48 50.09 33.72
C PRO A 380 -5.14 50.01 32.90
N GLU A 381 -5.08 50.71 31.75
CA GLU A 381 -3.88 50.91 30.90
C GLU A 381 -2.92 52.01 31.43
N PRO A 382 -1.67 52.06 30.92
CA PRO A 382 -1.06 53.36 30.62
C PRO A 382 -0.42 53.47 29.21
N GLU A 383 -0.37 54.73 28.78
CA GLU A 383 -0.18 55.29 27.43
C GLU A 383 1.20 55.17 26.75
N SER A 384 1.13 55.43 25.45
CA SER A 384 2.15 55.56 24.40
C SER A 384 3.33 56.53 24.64
N THR A 385 4.49 56.23 24.03
CA THR A 385 5.38 57.24 23.42
C THR A 385 6.02 56.74 22.12
N VAL A 386 6.37 57.68 21.25
CA VAL A 386 6.63 57.61 19.80
C VAL A 386 8.14 57.60 19.46
N GLU A 387 8.56 56.71 18.53
CA GLU A 387 9.57 56.72 17.42
C GLU A 387 10.65 57.87 17.21
N PRO A 388 11.73 57.78 16.34
CA PRO A 388 12.29 56.72 15.45
C PRO A 388 13.88 56.70 15.34
N PRO A 389 14.62 56.42 14.20
CA PRO A 389 15.84 55.56 14.17
C PRO A 389 17.16 56.26 13.72
N PRO A 390 18.31 55.55 13.63
CA PRO A 390 19.09 55.46 12.37
C PRO A 390 19.87 54.11 12.24
N SER A 391 20.51 53.65 11.16
CA SER A 391 20.83 54.13 9.80
C SER A 391 21.32 52.96 8.94
N ARG A 392 21.12 53.08 7.61
CA ARG A 392 21.83 52.36 6.55
C ARG A 392 23.31 52.77 6.50
N ARG A 393 24.22 51.86 6.13
CA ARG A 393 25.16 52.02 4.97
C ARG A 393 26.23 50.92 4.84
N ASN A 394 26.24 50.37 3.62
CA ASN A 394 27.40 50.16 2.72
C ASN A 394 28.48 49.13 3.05
N PHE A 395 28.65 48.14 2.15
CA PHE A 395 29.68 48.07 1.08
C PHE A 395 29.49 46.71 0.37
N LEU A 396 28.88 46.57 -0.82
CA LEU A 396 29.36 46.86 -2.19
C LEU A 396 30.82 46.44 -2.47
N SER A 397 31.02 45.38 -3.27
CA SER A 397 31.63 45.43 -4.63
C SER A 397 32.79 44.47 -4.94
N VAL A 398 32.78 44.01 -6.20
CA VAL A 398 33.90 43.60 -7.11
C VAL A 398 34.35 42.13 -6.99
N VAL A 399 33.90 41.22 -7.88
CA VAL A 399 34.22 40.98 -9.32
C VAL A 399 35.53 40.21 -9.52
N GLY A 400 35.49 39.10 -10.28
CA GLY A 400 36.69 38.36 -10.65
C GLY A 400 36.51 37.09 -11.50
N ALA A 401 35.69 37.18 -12.54
CA ALA A 401 35.68 36.41 -13.79
C ALA A 401 36.87 35.48 -14.17
N VAL A 402 36.51 34.32 -14.78
CA VAL A 402 37.04 33.72 -16.04
C VAL A 402 37.97 32.48 -15.99
N VAL A 403 37.37 31.35 -16.42
CA VAL A 403 37.74 30.38 -17.49
C VAL A 403 39.18 29.85 -17.58
N LEU A 404 39.36 28.50 -17.57
CA LEU A 404 39.93 27.66 -18.66
C LEU A 404 40.48 26.30 -18.18
N GLY A 405 40.16 25.24 -18.95
CA GLY A 405 40.89 23.96 -19.01
C GLY A 405 40.28 22.85 -18.14
N GLY A 406 39.66 21.78 -18.64
CA GLY A 406 39.83 21.11 -19.93
C GLY A 406 40.96 20.07 -19.86
N GLY A 407 40.59 18.78 -19.81
CA GLY A 407 41.42 17.69 -20.32
C GLY A 407 42.16 16.82 -19.29
N GLY A 408 41.60 15.63 -19.05
CA GLY A 408 42.24 14.31 -19.23
C GLY A 408 43.54 13.96 -18.49
N MET A 409 43.53 12.80 -17.81
CA MET A 409 44.42 11.70 -18.21
C MET A 409 44.01 10.37 -17.57
N ALA A 410 43.92 9.36 -18.44
CA ALA A 410 43.83 7.94 -18.15
C ALA A 410 45.23 7.32 -17.99
N LEU A 411 45.24 6.02 -17.64
CA LEU A 411 46.36 5.04 -17.63
C LEU A 411 47.19 5.04 -16.35
N GLY A 412 47.59 3.90 -15.77
CA GLY A 412 47.60 2.51 -16.22
C GLY A 412 48.45 1.69 -15.23
N MET A 413 48.18 0.39 -15.18
CA MET A 413 48.77 -0.64 -14.30
C MET A 413 50.32 -0.72 -14.26
N LEU A 414 50.88 -1.28 -13.17
CA LEU A 414 51.73 -2.49 -13.14
C LEU A 414 52.24 -2.85 -11.71
N ASP A 415 52.61 -4.13 -11.55
CA ASP A 415 52.86 -5.01 -10.38
C ASP A 415 53.93 -4.65 -9.31
N GLU A 416 53.63 -5.10 -8.06
CA GLU A 416 54.44 -5.74 -6.97
C GLU A 416 55.87 -5.27 -6.54
N PRO A 417 56.42 -5.71 -5.38
CA PRO A 417 55.94 -5.69 -3.99
C PRO A 417 57.00 -5.08 -3.01
N GLY A 418 56.59 -4.49 -1.86
CA GLY A 418 57.54 -4.23 -0.77
C GLY A 418 57.19 -3.15 0.27
N GLY A 419 57.06 -3.58 1.54
CA GLY A 419 57.71 -2.95 2.69
C GLY A 419 57.11 -1.67 3.31
N ASP A 420 56.27 -1.87 4.33
CA ASP A 420 56.08 -1.12 5.59
C ASP A 420 56.39 0.40 5.69
N GLY A 421 55.36 1.17 6.08
CA GLY A 421 55.55 2.54 6.57
C GLY A 421 54.28 3.37 6.81
N LYS A 422 53.50 3.00 7.84
CA LYS A 422 52.30 3.65 8.40
C LYS A 422 52.14 5.18 8.20
N GLY A 423 51.05 5.55 7.54
CA GLY A 423 50.29 6.80 7.73
C GLY A 423 48.81 6.47 7.64
N GLY A 424 48.08 6.54 8.75
CA GLY A 424 46.74 5.97 8.90
C GLY A 424 45.68 6.62 8.01
N ALA A 425 45.25 5.90 6.99
CA ALA A 425 43.95 6.10 6.35
C ALA A 425 42.85 5.55 7.28
N ALA A 426 41.74 6.27 7.38
CA ALA A 426 40.54 5.84 8.09
C ALA A 426 40.13 4.45 7.56
N GLY A 427 40.18 3.43 8.41
CA GLY A 427 39.85 2.07 8.00
C GLY A 427 38.36 1.96 7.68
N SER A 428 38.01 1.92 6.40
CA SER A 428 36.74 1.35 5.96
C SER A 428 36.77 -0.14 6.33
N THR A 429 35.65 -0.65 6.84
CA THR A 429 35.47 -2.09 6.98
C THR A 429 35.25 -2.68 5.60
N ASP A 430 35.89 -3.82 5.38
CA ASP A 430 36.01 -4.54 4.11
C ASP A 430 34.69 -4.64 3.31
N SER A 431 34.85 -4.50 2.00
CA SER A 431 33.82 -4.38 0.95
C SER A 431 32.56 -5.23 1.16
N SER A 432 31.39 -4.59 1.14
CA SER A 432 30.11 -5.30 1.13
C SER A 432 29.83 -5.80 -0.29
N LEU A 433 29.98 -7.11 -0.45
CA LEU A 433 29.51 -7.81 -1.65
C LEU A 433 28.02 -7.50 -1.90
N PRO A 434 27.57 -7.53 -3.17
CA PRO A 434 26.14 -7.51 -3.50
C PRO A 434 25.38 -8.50 -2.62
N TYR A 435 24.11 -8.21 -2.24
CA TYR A 435 23.25 -9.11 -1.44
C TYR A 435 22.89 -10.41 -2.20
N ASP A 436 23.89 -11.19 -2.60
CA ASP A 436 23.75 -12.58 -3.02
C ASP A 436 23.19 -13.37 -1.84
N THR A 437 21.87 -13.38 -1.76
CA THR A 437 21.19 -13.79 -0.54
C THR A 437 21.02 -15.29 -0.56
N LEU A 438 21.74 -15.92 0.36
CA LEU A 438 21.69 -17.36 0.58
C LEU A 438 20.46 -17.72 1.40
N VAL A 439 19.90 -18.90 1.16
CA VAL A 439 18.91 -19.50 2.07
C VAL A 439 19.64 -20.47 2.99
N GLY A 440 19.65 -20.17 4.29
CA GLY A 440 20.35 -20.96 5.30
C GLY A 440 19.62 -22.25 5.67
N THR A 441 20.31 -23.08 6.44
CA THR A 441 19.78 -24.35 6.95
C THR A 441 19.21 -24.22 8.35
N ALA A 442 18.65 -25.31 8.88
CA ALA A 442 18.27 -25.41 10.28
C ALA A 442 19.47 -25.26 11.24
N ALA A 443 20.70 -25.57 10.80
CA ALA A 443 21.90 -25.37 11.61
C ALA A 443 22.27 -23.89 11.70
N ASP A 444 22.16 -23.15 10.60
CA ASP A 444 22.44 -21.70 10.53
C ASP A 444 21.45 -20.87 11.35
N SER A 445 20.27 -21.44 11.58
CA SER A 445 19.16 -20.85 12.34
C SER A 445 19.26 -21.07 13.85
N ARG A 446 20.31 -21.74 14.34
CA ARG A 446 20.52 -21.97 15.78
C ARG A 446 21.20 -20.77 16.44
N GLY A 447 20.68 -20.37 17.59
CA GLY A 447 21.37 -19.44 18.47
C GLY A 447 22.44 -20.15 19.34
N PRO A 448 23.22 -19.38 20.11
CA PRO A 448 23.23 -17.93 20.13
C PRO A 448 23.92 -17.30 18.91
N ALA A 449 23.61 -16.03 18.64
CA ALA A 449 24.36 -15.21 17.70
C ALA A 449 25.85 -15.18 18.08
N PRO A 450 26.78 -15.17 17.09
CA PRO A 450 28.21 -15.11 17.36
C PRO A 450 28.57 -13.91 18.26
N THR A 451 29.39 -14.15 19.27
CA THR A 451 29.88 -13.11 20.19
C THR A 451 31.19 -12.54 19.64
N PRO A 452 31.27 -11.24 19.30
CA PRO A 452 32.50 -10.62 18.83
C PRO A 452 33.57 -10.53 19.92
N ASP A 453 34.83 -10.70 19.53
CA ASP A 453 35.98 -10.55 20.43
C ASP A 453 36.10 -9.11 20.95
N GLY A 454 36.25 -8.96 22.27
CA GLY A 454 36.38 -7.64 22.92
C GLY A 454 35.06 -6.89 23.17
N ALA A 455 33.91 -7.49 22.82
CA ALA A 455 32.59 -6.90 23.10
C ALA A 455 32.31 -6.82 24.61
N ARG A 456 31.78 -5.66 25.06
CA ARG A 456 31.38 -5.45 26.47
C ARG A 456 29.88 -5.23 26.60
N ARG A 457 29.25 -5.95 27.53
CA ARG A 457 27.88 -5.66 28.00
C ARG A 457 27.87 -4.41 28.89
N GLY A 458 26.72 -3.76 29.05
CA GLY A 458 26.58 -2.70 30.07
C GLY A 458 26.62 -1.26 29.57
N ARG A 459 26.38 -0.99 28.28
CA ARG A 459 26.59 0.35 27.67
C ARG A 459 25.29 0.95 27.14
N GLU A 460 25.24 2.29 27.06
CA GLU A 460 24.14 3.05 26.46
C GLU A 460 24.57 3.52 25.06
N VAL A 461 23.68 3.40 24.07
CA VAL A 461 23.88 3.91 22.71
C VAL A 461 22.79 4.94 22.40
N THR A 462 23.18 6.09 21.84
CA THR A 462 22.23 7.13 21.42
C THR A 462 21.96 7.01 19.92
N ILE A 463 20.69 6.93 19.56
CA ILE A 463 20.18 6.93 18.19
C ILE A 463 19.60 8.31 17.88
N LEU A 464 20.10 8.94 16.83
CA LEU A 464 19.54 10.17 16.27
C LEU A 464 18.49 9.81 15.21
N SER A 465 17.30 10.41 15.30
CA SER A 465 16.18 10.17 14.37
C SER A 465 15.41 11.45 14.04
N THR A 466 14.89 11.54 12.81
CA THR A 466 13.94 12.56 12.36
C THR A 466 12.93 11.97 11.36
N PRO A 467 11.61 12.05 11.63
CA PRO A 467 11.00 12.41 12.92
C PRO A 467 11.33 11.37 14.02
N LEU A 468 11.02 11.69 15.28
CA LEU A 468 10.94 10.64 16.30
C LEU A 468 9.83 9.65 15.90
N PRO A 469 9.90 8.39 16.36
CA PRO A 469 8.78 7.47 16.22
C PRO A 469 7.50 8.17 16.69
N ASP A 470 6.50 8.32 15.80
CA ASP A 470 5.30 9.12 16.10
C ASP A 470 4.73 8.75 17.47
N ALA A 471 4.70 9.74 18.36
CA ALA A 471 4.09 9.68 19.67
C ALA A 471 2.57 9.93 19.58
N SER A 472 1.90 9.47 18.50
CA SER A 472 0.44 9.58 18.31
C SER A 472 -0.36 8.71 19.28
N GLY A 473 0.35 7.94 20.10
CA GLY A 473 -0.12 7.16 21.22
C GLY A 473 0.97 6.16 21.56
N PRO A 474 0.92 5.51 22.72
CA PRO A 474 1.66 4.27 22.87
C PRO A 474 1.24 3.36 21.67
N GLY A 475 2.13 2.54 21.08
CA GLY A 475 1.83 1.32 20.31
C GLY A 475 1.42 1.38 18.83
N ARG A 476 1.13 2.54 18.23
CA ARG A 476 1.16 2.68 16.76
C ARG A 476 2.57 2.98 16.27
N LEU A 477 3.24 1.97 15.72
CA LEU A 477 4.54 2.13 15.08
C LEU A 477 4.32 2.58 13.62
N ALA A 478 4.54 3.87 13.33
CA ALA A 478 4.36 4.46 11.99
C ALA A 478 5.21 3.76 10.88
N PRO A 479 4.87 3.92 9.59
CA PRO A 479 5.47 3.18 8.48
C PRO A 479 6.88 3.64 8.04
N THR A 480 7.46 4.67 8.65
CA THR A 480 8.77 5.25 8.26
C THR A 480 9.97 4.38 8.65
N GLU A 481 11.03 4.41 7.83
CA GLU A 481 12.25 3.58 7.94
C GLU A 481 12.93 3.66 9.33
N GLY A 482 12.91 4.81 10.01
CA GLY A 482 13.47 4.97 11.37
C GLY A 482 12.81 4.07 12.43
N ILE A 483 11.56 3.67 12.21
CA ILE A 483 10.79 2.80 13.11
C ILE A 483 10.98 1.32 12.77
N ALA A 484 11.33 0.98 11.53
CA ALA A 484 11.68 -0.40 11.14
C ALA A 484 12.87 -0.94 11.95
N LEU A 485 13.78 -0.05 12.36
CA LEU A 485 14.97 -0.37 13.15
C LEU A 485 14.66 -0.67 14.61
N LEU A 486 13.74 0.10 15.21
CA LEU A 486 13.18 -0.23 16.52
C LEU A 486 12.62 -1.65 16.50
N ARG A 487 11.80 -1.96 15.48
CA ARG A 487 11.17 -3.28 15.33
C ARG A 487 12.20 -4.42 15.31
N GLN A 488 13.35 -4.24 14.67
CA GLN A 488 14.41 -5.25 14.69
C GLN A 488 14.89 -5.57 16.12
N LEU A 489 14.87 -4.63 17.05
CA LEU A 489 15.37 -4.84 18.42
C LEU A 489 14.28 -5.27 19.41
N VAL A 490 13.02 -4.91 19.15
CA VAL A 490 11.89 -5.24 20.05
C VAL A 490 11.07 -6.46 19.61
N SER A 491 11.10 -6.80 18.33
CA SER A 491 10.34 -7.92 17.79
C SER A 491 11.24 -8.88 17.01
N ARG A 492 11.00 -10.17 17.22
CA ARG A 492 11.52 -11.25 16.39
C ARG A 492 10.49 -11.61 15.34
N THR A 493 10.95 -12.19 14.25
CA THR A 493 10.12 -12.57 13.09
C THR A 493 10.30 -14.06 12.79
N LEU A 494 9.48 -14.68 11.94
CA LEU A 494 9.64 -16.10 11.60
C LEU A 494 11.02 -16.38 11.00
N THR A 495 11.45 -15.55 10.07
CA THR A 495 12.76 -15.58 9.44
C THR A 495 13.51 -14.27 9.68
N GLY A 496 14.79 -14.20 9.34
CA GLY A 496 15.56 -12.97 9.42
C GLY A 496 16.91 -13.09 8.72
N TYR A 497 17.65 -12.00 8.67
CA TYR A 497 18.92 -11.93 7.93
C TYR A 497 20.12 -12.01 8.85
N LYS A 498 21.06 -12.88 8.49
CA LYS A 498 22.37 -13.05 9.12
C LYS A 498 23.46 -12.75 8.11
N ARG A 499 24.54 -12.10 8.51
CA ARG A 499 25.75 -11.99 7.67
C ARG A 499 26.67 -13.19 7.90
N THR A 500 27.15 -13.77 6.81
CA THR A 500 28.15 -14.83 6.82
C THR A 500 29.55 -14.25 7.01
N ALA A 501 30.54 -15.11 7.30
CA ALA A 501 31.92 -14.69 7.54
C ALA A 501 32.58 -14.02 6.32
N ASP A 502 32.14 -14.39 5.12
CA ASP A 502 32.55 -13.80 3.84
C ASP A 502 31.71 -12.56 3.45
N GLY A 503 30.87 -12.05 4.36
CA GLY A 503 30.14 -10.80 4.17
C GLY A 503 28.86 -10.91 3.34
N ARG A 504 28.44 -12.09 2.88
CA ARG A 504 27.14 -12.28 2.21
C ARG A 504 25.98 -12.23 3.19
N LEU A 505 24.79 -11.95 2.68
CA LEU A 505 23.56 -11.98 3.45
C LEU A 505 22.92 -13.36 3.34
N MET A 506 22.40 -13.90 4.44
CA MET A 506 21.76 -15.20 4.49
C MET A 506 20.44 -15.11 5.23
N LEU A 507 19.37 -15.59 4.61
CA LEU A 507 18.07 -15.76 5.24
C LEU A 507 18.10 -17.01 6.13
N VAL A 508 17.81 -16.85 7.42
CA VAL A 508 17.75 -17.94 8.42
C VAL A 508 16.39 -17.93 9.14
N GLY A 509 16.06 -19.02 9.83
CA GLY A 509 14.95 -19.02 10.78
C GLY A 509 15.30 -18.21 12.04
N ASP A 510 14.49 -17.20 12.36
CA ASP A 510 14.63 -16.42 13.59
C ASP A 510 13.77 -17.03 14.70
N LEU A 511 12.45 -16.81 14.71
CA LEU A 511 11.53 -17.55 15.60
C LEU A 511 11.36 -18.99 15.12
N ALA A 512 11.47 -19.23 13.81
CA ALA A 512 11.43 -20.56 13.24
C ALA A 512 12.79 -21.28 13.40
N THR A 513 12.77 -22.61 13.45
CA THR A 513 13.97 -23.45 13.53
C THR A 513 14.72 -23.55 12.19
N ALA A 514 14.13 -23.08 11.09
CA ALA A 514 14.69 -23.02 9.74
C ALA A 514 13.91 -21.97 8.91
N PRO A 515 14.38 -21.57 7.70
CA PRO A 515 13.66 -20.62 6.81
C PRO A 515 12.30 -21.08 6.27
N GLY A 516 11.80 -22.24 6.69
CA GLY A 516 10.52 -22.81 6.26
C GLY A 516 10.69 -23.98 5.29
N ARG A 517 9.68 -24.85 5.26
CA ARG A 517 9.57 -25.98 4.35
C ARG A 517 8.51 -25.68 3.30
N MET A 518 8.93 -25.64 2.04
CA MET A 518 8.04 -25.47 0.89
C MET A 518 7.40 -26.80 0.48
N THR A 519 6.10 -26.78 0.21
CA THR A 519 5.31 -27.87 -0.39
C THR A 519 4.32 -27.31 -1.41
N ASP A 520 3.62 -28.18 -2.14
CA ASP A 520 2.59 -27.81 -3.13
C ASP A 520 3.10 -26.84 -4.21
N GLY A 521 4.36 -26.99 -4.60
CA GLY A 521 5.02 -26.17 -5.62
C GLY A 521 5.12 -24.68 -5.23
N GLY A 522 5.29 -24.36 -3.95
CA GLY A 522 5.41 -22.98 -3.47
C GLY A 522 4.10 -22.36 -2.98
N ARG A 523 3.01 -23.12 -2.94
CA ARG A 523 1.72 -22.66 -2.40
C ARG A 523 1.54 -22.89 -0.91
N THR A 524 2.34 -23.78 -0.31
CA THR A 524 2.23 -24.11 1.11
C THR A 524 3.61 -24.01 1.75
N TRP A 525 3.70 -23.19 2.79
CA TRP A 525 4.93 -23.01 3.58
C TRP A 525 4.67 -23.37 5.04
N THR A 526 5.49 -24.27 5.57
CA THR A 526 5.41 -24.72 6.97
C THR A 526 6.63 -24.28 7.76
N PHE A 527 6.40 -23.70 8.94
CA PHE A 527 7.43 -23.23 9.86
C PHE A 527 7.24 -23.90 11.22
N THR A 528 8.32 -24.36 11.82
CA THR A 528 8.34 -24.87 13.19
C THR A 528 9.00 -23.84 14.10
N LEU A 529 8.28 -23.36 15.11
CA LEU A 529 8.77 -22.40 16.09
C LEU A 529 9.77 -23.03 17.05
N LYS A 530 10.74 -22.24 17.51
CA LYS A 530 11.68 -22.61 18.58
C LYS A 530 10.95 -22.80 19.91
N GLU A 531 11.54 -23.61 20.79
CA GLU A 531 11.05 -23.80 22.16
C GLU A 531 11.39 -22.57 23.02
N ASP A 532 10.59 -22.36 24.07
CA ASP A 532 10.85 -21.42 25.16
C ASP A 532 11.05 -19.94 24.78
N VAL A 533 10.68 -19.53 23.56
CA VAL A 533 10.64 -18.12 23.21
C VAL A 533 9.46 -17.45 23.92
N ARG A 534 9.72 -16.33 24.61
CA ARG A 534 8.75 -15.62 25.42
C ARG A 534 8.67 -14.14 25.07
N TYR A 535 7.50 -13.57 25.29
CA TYR A 535 7.28 -12.13 25.33
C TYR A 535 7.87 -11.53 26.61
N GLU A 536 7.93 -10.20 26.66
CA GLU A 536 8.46 -9.42 27.77
C GLU A 536 7.68 -9.54 29.09
N ASP A 537 6.46 -10.07 29.05
CA ASP A 537 5.65 -10.40 30.22
C ASP A 537 5.83 -11.86 30.67
N GLY A 538 6.70 -12.61 29.98
CA GLY A 538 7.00 -14.01 30.25
C GLY A 538 6.04 -15.01 29.60
N THR A 539 5.00 -14.55 28.89
CA THR A 539 4.11 -15.44 28.13
C THR A 539 4.83 -16.07 26.94
N ALA A 540 4.46 -17.30 26.58
CA ALA A 540 5.12 -18.01 25.49
C ALA A 540 4.63 -17.53 24.12
N VAL A 541 5.54 -17.40 23.17
CA VAL A 541 5.21 -17.20 21.75
C VAL A 541 4.73 -18.54 21.17
N THR A 542 3.60 -18.53 20.49
CA THR A 542 2.95 -19.72 19.91
C THR A 542 2.49 -19.48 18.48
N SER A 543 2.16 -20.55 17.77
CA SER A 543 1.61 -20.48 16.41
C SER A 543 0.29 -19.70 16.31
N ALA A 544 -0.52 -19.69 17.38
CA ALA A 544 -1.77 -18.94 17.44
C ALA A 544 -1.55 -17.42 17.31
N ASP A 545 -0.39 -16.92 17.76
CA ASP A 545 -0.04 -15.50 17.68
C ASP A 545 0.13 -15.03 16.22
N PHE A 546 0.44 -15.94 15.29
CA PHE A 546 0.52 -15.63 13.85
C PHE A 546 -0.85 -15.61 13.18
N THR A 547 -1.78 -16.43 13.66
CA THR A 547 -3.18 -16.37 13.23
C THR A 547 -3.81 -15.06 13.72
N ARG A 548 -3.52 -14.66 14.97
CA ARG A 548 -3.93 -13.35 15.52
C ARG A 548 -3.31 -12.18 14.76
N ALA A 549 -2.01 -12.23 14.44
CA ALA A 549 -1.35 -11.21 13.64
C ALA A 549 -2.02 -11.04 12.28
N ARG A 550 -2.44 -12.15 11.64
CA ARG A 550 -3.21 -12.12 10.41
C ARG A 550 -4.55 -11.40 10.58
N THR A 551 -5.33 -11.74 11.61
CA THR A 551 -6.61 -11.08 11.88
C THR A 551 -6.44 -9.58 12.12
N LEU A 552 -5.43 -9.18 12.90
CA LEU A 552 -5.17 -7.76 13.15
C LEU A 552 -4.81 -7.00 11.88
N LEU A 553 -4.05 -7.63 10.99
CA LEU A 553 -3.73 -7.04 9.68
C LEU A 553 -4.96 -6.91 8.78
N ASP A 554 -5.89 -7.87 8.82
CA ASP A 554 -7.15 -7.81 8.06
C ASP A 554 -8.11 -6.74 8.59
N GLU A 555 -8.01 -6.38 9.87
CA GLU A 555 -8.77 -5.31 10.52
C GLU A 555 -8.11 -3.93 10.41
N ASP A 556 -6.84 -3.85 9.99
CA ASP A 556 -6.09 -2.60 9.90
C ASP A 556 -6.64 -1.75 8.73
N PRO A 557 -7.16 -0.53 8.98
CA PRO A 557 -7.64 0.33 7.91
C PRO A 557 -6.51 0.91 7.06
N GLU A 558 -5.27 0.93 7.56
CA GLU A 558 -4.10 1.51 6.89
C GLU A 558 -2.86 0.60 7.04
N PRO A 559 -2.90 -0.62 6.49
CA PRO A 559 -1.79 -1.56 6.61
C PRO A 559 -0.54 -1.01 5.91
N ASP A 560 0.64 -1.28 6.49
CA ASP A 560 1.89 -0.94 5.83
C ASP A 560 2.06 -1.71 4.49
N PRO A 561 2.89 -1.24 3.54
CA PRO A 561 3.02 -1.85 2.22
C PRO A 561 3.35 -3.35 2.21
N LEU A 562 4.09 -3.85 3.21
CA LEU A 562 4.37 -5.28 3.33
C LEU A 562 3.18 -6.05 3.90
N GLY A 563 2.39 -5.43 4.78
CA GLY A 563 1.10 -5.94 5.24
C GLY A 563 0.10 -6.08 4.08
N VAL A 564 0.01 -5.06 3.24
CA VAL A 564 -0.78 -5.10 2.00
C VAL A 564 -0.36 -6.28 1.11
N LEU A 565 0.94 -6.42 0.84
CA LEU A 565 1.47 -7.51 0.03
C LEU A 565 1.24 -8.89 0.68
N LEU A 566 1.35 -9.00 2.01
CA LEU A 566 1.03 -10.22 2.74
C LEU A 566 -0.44 -10.60 2.53
N SER A 567 -1.37 -9.65 2.63
CA SER A 567 -2.80 -9.86 2.38
C SER A 567 -3.11 -10.29 0.95
N ALA A 568 -2.40 -9.73 -0.03
CA ALA A 568 -2.51 -10.13 -1.42
C ALA A 568 -1.96 -11.54 -1.68
N THR A 569 -0.97 -11.98 -0.90
CA THR A 569 -0.26 -13.25 -1.13
C THR A 569 -0.87 -14.42 -0.36
N VAL A 570 -1.25 -14.20 0.90
CA VAL A 570 -1.70 -15.26 1.81
C VAL A 570 -3.21 -15.48 1.68
N LEU A 571 -3.60 -16.72 1.47
CA LEU A 571 -4.99 -17.16 1.50
C LEU A 571 -5.47 -17.38 2.94
N ARG A 572 -4.67 -18.08 3.74
CA ARG A 572 -4.94 -18.32 5.17
C ARG A 572 -3.67 -18.72 5.92
N VAL A 573 -3.70 -18.49 7.23
CA VAL A 573 -2.68 -18.94 8.19
C VAL A 573 -3.32 -19.99 9.09
N GLU A 574 -2.66 -21.12 9.28
CA GLU A 574 -3.11 -22.21 10.14
C GLU A 574 -2.11 -22.43 11.27
N ALA A 575 -2.62 -22.82 12.43
CA ALA A 575 -1.85 -23.18 13.62
C ALA A 575 -2.24 -24.60 14.09
N PRO A 576 -1.78 -25.68 13.40
CA PRO A 576 -2.23 -27.05 13.69
C PRO A 576 -1.89 -27.54 15.11
N ASP A 577 -0.80 -27.02 15.66
CA ASP A 577 -0.35 -27.25 17.03
C ASP A 577 0.35 -25.97 17.53
N ARG A 578 0.81 -25.93 18.79
CA ARG A 578 1.39 -24.73 19.42
C ARG A 578 2.65 -24.18 18.75
N ARG A 579 3.33 -24.95 17.90
CA ARG A 579 4.64 -24.62 17.33
C ARG A 579 4.68 -24.67 15.80
N THR A 580 3.65 -25.22 15.16
CA THR A 580 3.61 -25.29 13.70
C THR A 580 2.76 -24.13 13.17
N VAL A 581 3.35 -23.32 12.29
CA VAL A 581 2.65 -22.27 11.53
C VAL A 581 2.64 -22.69 10.07
N VAL A 582 1.46 -22.72 9.45
CA VAL A 582 1.30 -23.06 8.03
C VAL A 582 0.69 -21.88 7.30
N TYR A 583 1.38 -21.40 6.28
CA TYR A 583 0.85 -20.40 5.34
C TYR A 583 0.39 -21.10 4.07
N ARG A 584 -0.87 -20.87 3.70
CA ARG A 584 -1.42 -21.22 2.39
C ARG A 584 -1.44 -19.96 1.54
N LEU A 585 -0.79 -19.99 0.39
CA LEU A 585 -0.67 -18.85 -0.51
C LEU A 585 -1.71 -18.96 -1.64
N ARG A 586 -2.17 -17.81 -2.14
CA ARG A 586 -3.09 -17.73 -3.29
C ARG A 586 -2.41 -18.16 -4.58
N THR A 587 -1.16 -17.78 -4.75
CA THR A 587 -0.29 -18.13 -5.87
C THR A 587 1.03 -18.71 -5.37
N PRO A 588 1.75 -19.50 -6.19
CA PRO A 588 3.09 -19.95 -5.85
C PRO A 588 4.03 -18.77 -5.58
N ASP A 589 4.71 -18.79 -4.45
CA ASP A 589 5.76 -17.81 -4.15
C ASP A 589 6.93 -18.51 -3.44
N THR A 590 8.02 -18.64 -4.17
CA THR A 590 9.27 -19.24 -3.70
C THR A 590 10.12 -18.27 -2.87
N GLY A 591 9.86 -16.96 -2.99
CA GLY A 591 10.47 -15.89 -2.19
C GLY A 591 9.70 -15.58 -0.90
N PHE A 592 8.60 -16.27 -0.61
CA PHE A 592 7.74 -15.99 0.55
C PHE A 592 8.47 -15.90 1.90
N PRO A 593 9.48 -16.75 2.23
CA PRO A 593 10.24 -16.60 3.47
C PRO A 593 10.96 -15.26 3.65
N PHE A 594 11.27 -14.54 2.56
CA PHE A 594 11.90 -13.21 2.62
C PHE A 594 10.90 -12.13 3.07
N LEU A 595 9.62 -12.28 2.74
CA LEU A 595 8.54 -11.41 3.25
C LEU A 595 8.45 -11.49 4.77
N LEU A 596 8.60 -12.71 5.30
CA LEU A 596 8.50 -13.01 6.72
C LEU A 596 9.73 -12.59 7.54
N ALA A 597 10.76 -12.04 6.89
CA ALA A 597 11.86 -11.38 7.59
C ALA A 597 11.48 -9.96 8.04
N GLY A 598 10.45 -9.37 7.43
CA GLY A 598 9.90 -8.06 7.78
C GLY A 598 8.77 -8.13 8.83
N PRO A 599 8.09 -7.00 9.08
CA PRO A 599 6.99 -6.90 10.06
C PRO A 599 5.87 -7.93 9.84
N ALA A 600 5.64 -8.32 8.59
CA ALA A 600 4.69 -9.36 8.20
C ALA A 600 4.94 -10.73 8.86
N GLY A 601 6.18 -11.00 9.26
CA GLY A 601 6.56 -12.23 9.96
C GLY A 601 6.60 -12.12 11.49
N ALA A 602 6.14 -11.02 12.09
CA ALA A 602 6.11 -10.85 13.54
C ALA A 602 4.84 -11.46 14.17
N PRO A 603 4.92 -12.09 15.36
CA PRO A 603 3.76 -12.63 16.05
C PRO A 603 3.01 -11.53 16.83
N ALA A 604 1.69 -11.71 17.02
CA ALA A 604 0.87 -10.84 17.86
C ALA A 604 0.22 -11.64 19.01
N PRO A 605 0.44 -11.28 20.29
CA PRO A 605 -0.08 -12.04 21.42
C PRO A 605 -1.60 -12.22 21.38
N VAL A 606 -2.10 -13.43 21.66
CA VAL A 606 -3.55 -13.70 21.76
C VAL A 606 -4.18 -13.13 23.06
N ALA A 607 -3.39 -12.89 24.10
CA ALA A 607 -3.88 -12.77 25.49
C ALA A 607 -3.99 -11.33 26.06
N THR A 608 -3.92 -10.28 25.25
CA THR A 608 -3.90 -8.88 25.75
C THR A 608 -5.18 -8.11 25.40
N ASN A 609 -5.60 -7.23 26.33
CA ASN A 609 -6.75 -6.34 26.16
C ASN A 609 -6.52 -5.42 24.94
N ARG A 610 -7.50 -5.29 24.03
CA ARG A 610 -7.40 -4.55 22.75
C ARG A 610 -6.84 -3.13 22.91
N ALA A 611 -7.21 -2.44 24.00
CA ALA A 611 -6.70 -1.09 24.32
C ALA A 611 -5.20 -1.03 24.70
N ARG A 612 -4.60 -2.17 25.07
CA ARG A 612 -3.17 -2.32 25.37
C ARG A 612 -2.37 -2.74 24.13
N ASP A 613 -3.00 -3.40 23.16
CA ASP A 613 -2.39 -3.83 21.88
C ASP A 613 -2.07 -2.66 20.96
N GLU A 614 -2.96 -1.67 20.92
CA GLU A 614 -2.73 -0.41 20.22
C GLU A 614 -1.64 0.41 20.89
N SER A 615 -1.27 0.08 22.14
CA SER A 615 -0.46 0.90 23.04
C SER A 615 0.96 0.36 23.35
N THR A 616 1.15 -0.95 23.31
CA THR A 616 2.47 -1.60 23.37
C THR A 616 2.34 -2.99 22.77
N ARG A 617 2.75 -3.22 21.51
CA ARG A 617 2.95 -4.60 21.05
C ARG A 617 4.00 -5.25 21.94
N ALA A 618 3.63 -6.32 22.66
CA ALA A 618 4.51 -6.99 23.60
C ALA A 618 5.82 -7.42 22.91
N ALA A 619 6.96 -7.04 23.49
CA ALA A 619 8.25 -7.32 22.89
C ALA A 619 8.63 -8.82 23.02
N CYS A 620 9.00 -9.46 21.91
CA CYS A 620 9.60 -10.82 21.92
C CYS A 620 11.09 -10.81 21.50
N GLY A 621 11.62 -9.62 21.19
CA GLY A 621 13.04 -9.37 20.93
C GLY A 621 13.87 -9.12 22.19
N PRO A 622 15.18 -8.88 22.03
CA PRO A 622 16.12 -8.64 23.14
C PRO A 622 15.84 -7.36 23.93
N TYR A 623 15.05 -6.44 23.40
CA TYR A 623 14.69 -5.20 24.07
C TYR A 623 13.18 -5.01 24.14
N ARG A 624 12.73 -4.23 25.13
CA ARG A 624 11.38 -3.72 25.27
C ARG A 624 11.38 -2.19 25.26
N ILE A 625 10.25 -1.61 24.88
CA ILE A 625 10.08 -0.15 24.85
C ILE A 625 9.71 0.34 26.25
N ALA A 626 10.46 1.31 26.74
CA ALA A 626 10.13 2.11 27.91
C ALA A 626 9.89 3.56 27.47
N TRP A 627 8.65 4.04 27.63
CA TRP A 627 8.28 5.42 27.33
C TRP A 627 8.59 6.32 28.52
N ASN A 628 9.31 7.42 28.29
CA ASN A 628 9.65 8.38 29.33
C ASN A 628 9.13 9.76 28.93
N GLN A 629 8.47 10.45 29.84
CA GLN A 629 8.06 11.84 29.65
C GLN A 629 9.25 12.76 29.91
N THR A 630 9.50 13.70 29.01
CA THR A 630 10.52 14.75 29.16
C THR A 630 9.98 15.93 29.98
N GLU A 631 10.86 16.86 30.35
CA GLU A 631 10.51 18.06 31.13
C GLU A 631 9.47 18.97 30.42
N ASN A 632 9.46 18.98 29.09
CA ASN A 632 8.48 19.69 28.26
C ASN A 632 7.20 18.86 27.96
N GLY A 633 7.01 17.72 28.61
CA GLY A 633 5.81 16.89 28.49
C GLY A 633 5.79 15.91 27.29
N GLU A 634 6.84 15.90 26.47
CA GLU A 634 6.98 15.04 25.28
C GLU A 634 7.32 13.59 25.69
N MET A 635 6.69 12.60 25.05
CA MET A 635 6.99 11.19 25.30
C MET A 635 8.13 10.70 24.41
N ARG A 636 9.20 10.16 25.01
CA ARG A 636 10.37 9.63 24.30
C ARG A 636 10.62 8.15 24.59
N PRO A 637 10.80 7.31 23.55
CA PRO A 637 11.08 5.90 23.74
C PRO A 637 12.53 5.68 24.17
N THR A 638 12.74 4.66 24.99
CA THR A 638 14.04 4.11 25.33
C THR A 638 13.93 2.59 25.29
N LEU A 639 14.84 1.92 24.61
CA LEU A 639 14.90 0.47 24.61
C LEU A 639 15.69 -0.01 25.82
N ARG A 640 15.13 -0.96 26.56
CA ARG A 640 15.79 -1.65 27.68
C ARG A 640 15.74 -3.15 27.47
N ARG A 641 16.68 -3.90 28.02
CA ARG A 641 16.69 -5.36 27.89
C ARG A 641 15.36 -5.99 28.27
N ASN A 642 14.92 -6.93 27.46
CA ASN A 642 13.84 -7.85 27.77
C ASN A 642 14.38 -8.96 28.70
N PRO A 643 13.91 -9.08 29.95
CA PRO A 643 14.41 -10.07 30.89
C PRO A 643 14.02 -11.51 30.53
N HIS A 644 13.04 -11.70 29.64
CA HIS A 644 12.56 -13.01 29.22
C HIS A 644 13.08 -13.45 27.84
N TRP A 645 13.88 -12.61 27.17
CA TRP A 645 14.57 -13.00 25.94
C TRP A 645 15.75 -13.93 26.26
N ASP A 646 15.81 -15.08 25.59
CA ASP A 646 16.90 -16.05 25.70
C ASP A 646 17.86 -15.97 24.49
N PRO A 647 19.12 -15.51 24.69
CA PRO A 647 20.13 -15.48 23.64
C PRO A 647 20.36 -16.84 22.97
N ALA A 648 20.21 -17.97 23.69
CA ALA A 648 20.46 -19.30 23.12
C ALA A 648 19.50 -19.64 21.97
N THR A 649 18.34 -18.98 21.93
CA THR A 649 17.32 -19.18 20.88
C THR A 649 17.46 -18.19 19.71
N ASP A 650 18.27 -17.14 19.84
CA ASP A 650 18.37 -16.04 18.87
C ASP A 650 19.67 -16.13 18.05
N PRO A 651 19.60 -16.44 16.75
CA PRO A 651 20.79 -16.60 15.90
C PRO A 651 21.31 -15.26 15.35
N LEU A 652 20.56 -14.16 15.56
CA LEU A 652 20.78 -12.88 14.91
C LEU A 652 21.29 -11.81 15.88
N ARG A 653 20.71 -11.76 17.07
CA ARG A 653 20.88 -10.62 17.99
C ARG A 653 21.77 -10.98 19.17
N THR A 654 22.72 -10.11 19.47
CA THR A 654 23.67 -10.30 20.59
C THR A 654 23.28 -9.51 21.84
N ALA A 655 22.56 -8.40 21.64
CA ALA A 655 22.12 -7.48 22.68
C ALA A 655 23.25 -7.02 23.60
N PHE A 656 24.38 -6.49 23.09
CA PHE A 656 25.45 -6.01 23.98
C PHE A 656 25.10 -4.72 24.74
N PRO A 657 24.49 -3.69 24.12
CA PRO A 657 24.03 -2.52 24.85
C PRO A 657 22.94 -2.86 25.85
N ASP A 658 22.92 -2.18 26.99
CA ASP A 658 21.83 -2.31 27.96
C ASP A 658 20.64 -1.44 27.58
N THR A 659 20.93 -0.31 26.94
CA THR A 659 19.96 0.73 26.63
C THR A 659 20.23 1.35 25.27
N TYR A 660 19.17 1.55 24.47
CA TYR A 660 19.19 2.49 23.35
C TYR A 660 18.29 3.68 23.64
N ARG A 661 18.82 4.89 23.51
CA ARG A 661 18.09 6.14 23.71
C ARG A 661 17.84 6.82 22.37
N PHE A 662 16.66 7.42 22.21
CA PHE A 662 16.30 8.17 21.01
C PHE A 662 16.35 9.67 21.29
N GLU A 663 16.98 10.41 20.38
CA GLU A 663 17.03 11.87 20.42
C GLU A 663 16.58 12.44 19.06
N VAL A 664 15.76 13.49 19.12
CA VAL A 664 15.40 14.28 17.92
C VAL A 664 16.66 14.91 17.34
N TRP A 665 16.80 14.80 16.03
CA TRP A 665 17.71 15.64 15.26
C TRP A 665 17.13 17.07 15.14
N GLU A 666 17.35 17.92 16.14
CA GLU A 666 17.08 19.36 16.01
C GLU A 666 18.19 20.00 15.17
N ALA A 667 17.86 20.49 13.98
CA ALA A 667 18.73 21.19 13.04
C ALA A 667 19.16 22.59 13.54
N ALA A 668 19.45 22.75 14.82
CA ALA A 668 20.02 23.98 15.39
C ALA A 668 21.54 24.03 15.17
N GLY A 669 21.96 24.11 13.90
CA GLY A 669 23.28 24.63 13.51
C GLY A 669 24.53 23.81 13.84
N ARG A 670 24.44 22.50 14.12
CA ARG A 670 25.61 21.60 14.25
C ARG A 670 25.56 20.45 13.26
N SER A 671 26.69 20.08 12.66
CA SER A 671 26.78 18.93 11.74
C SER A 671 26.70 17.60 12.49
N LEU A 672 26.28 16.52 11.83
CA LEU A 672 26.22 15.16 12.41
C LEU A 672 27.58 14.74 12.99
N ALA A 673 28.64 15.11 12.27
CA ALA A 673 30.02 15.03 12.68
C ALA A 673 30.31 15.71 14.03
N GLU A 674 29.85 16.94 14.24
CA GLU A 674 30.05 17.67 15.50
C GLU A 674 29.26 17.06 16.67
N ARG A 675 28.09 16.48 16.40
CA ARG A 675 27.30 15.79 17.42
C ARG A 675 27.93 14.46 17.82
N ILE A 676 28.44 13.69 16.85
CA ILE A 676 29.21 12.47 17.15
C ILE A 676 30.50 12.83 17.91
N ARG A 677 31.20 13.89 17.51
CA ARG A 677 32.42 14.38 18.20
C ARG A 677 32.19 14.82 19.63
N SER A 678 31.08 15.51 19.90
CA SER A 678 30.75 16.02 21.24
C SER A 678 30.17 14.93 22.16
N SER A 679 29.88 13.74 21.64
CA SER A 679 29.40 12.64 22.47
C SER A 679 30.54 11.98 23.25
N PRO A 680 30.36 11.70 24.55
CA PRO A 680 31.35 10.95 25.31
C PRO A 680 31.47 9.51 24.78
N ALA A 681 32.69 8.97 24.73
CA ALA A 681 32.98 7.59 24.28
C ALA A 681 32.16 6.50 25.00
N ARG A 682 31.67 6.78 26.22
CA ARG A 682 30.79 5.86 26.98
C ARG A 682 29.34 5.83 26.48
N ARG A 683 28.95 6.72 25.56
CA ARG A 683 27.63 6.87 24.95
C ARG A 683 27.79 7.17 23.45
N PRO A 684 28.22 6.19 22.64
CA PRO A 684 28.39 6.42 21.21
C PRO A 684 27.06 6.80 20.55
N VAL A 685 27.16 7.66 19.55
CA VAL A 685 26.03 8.17 18.77
C VAL A 685 26.03 7.50 17.40
N VAL A 686 24.84 7.12 16.93
CA VAL A 686 24.59 6.65 15.58
C VAL A 686 23.39 7.40 14.99
N SER A 687 23.49 7.81 13.73
CA SER A 687 22.32 8.28 12.97
C SER A 687 21.83 7.14 12.10
N LEU A 688 20.52 6.94 12.07
CA LEU A 688 19.89 5.88 11.29
C LEU A 688 18.93 6.40 10.21
N GLY A 689 18.67 7.71 10.18
CA GLY A 689 17.94 8.37 9.10
C GLY A 689 18.90 8.89 8.04
N GLY A 690 18.60 8.59 6.76
CA GLY A 690 19.21 9.27 5.62
C GLY A 690 18.77 10.72 5.65
N ASP A 691 19.68 11.62 5.97
CA ASP A 691 20.27 12.44 4.93
C ASP A 691 21.77 12.57 5.10
N GLY A 692 22.34 12.16 6.25
CA GLY A 692 23.78 12.13 6.49
C GLY A 692 24.51 13.35 5.93
N SER A 693 23.85 14.52 5.87
CA SER A 693 24.29 15.61 5.00
C SER A 693 25.46 16.33 5.66
N THR A 694 26.58 15.65 5.72
CA THR A 694 27.79 16.28 5.23
C THR A 694 27.48 16.62 3.80
N ASP A 695 27.18 17.89 3.55
CA ASP A 695 27.33 18.48 2.24
C ASP A 695 28.56 17.82 1.57
N PRO A 696 28.38 17.05 0.47
CA PRO A 696 29.47 16.32 -0.15
C PRO A 696 30.62 17.25 -0.58
N ASP A 697 30.34 18.55 -0.73
CA ASP A 697 31.33 19.58 -1.06
C ASP A 697 32.00 20.20 0.19
N THR A 698 31.54 19.86 1.40
CA THR A 698 32.18 20.28 2.66
C THR A 698 32.97 19.11 3.26
N PRO A 699 34.30 19.02 3.01
CA PRO A 699 35.11 17.99 3.62
C PRO A 699 35.03 18.06 5.14
N LEU A 700 34.69 16.92 5.77
CA LEU A 700 34.77 16.78 7.21
C LEU A 700 36.19 17.09 7.68
N ALA A 701 36.30 17.91 8.73
CA ALA A 701 37.60 18.26 9.28
C ALA A 701 38.39 16.98 9.69
N PRO A 702 39.72 16.91 9.47
CA PRO A 702 40.52 15.69 9.71
C PRO A 702 40.39 15.09 11.12
N ASP A 703 40.13 15.93 12.12
CA ASP A 703 39.88 15.53 13.51
C ASP A 703 38.51 14.87 13.70
N VAL A 704 37.49 15.26 12.94
CA VAL A 704 36.18 14.58 12.89
C VAL A 704 36.32 13.19 12.28
N MET A 705 37.08 13.06 11.19
CA MET A 705 37.34 11.76 10.56
C MET A 705 38.04 10.78 11.51
N SER A 706 38.72 11.27 12.56
CA SER A 706 39.37 10.43 13.57
C SER A 706 38.41 9.76 14.56
N VAL A 707 37.16 10.21 14.65
CA VAL A 707 36.12 9.69 15.57
C VAL A 707 34.96 8.97 14.86
N LEU A 708 34.99 8.91 13.53
CA LEU A 708 33.98 8.26 12.70
C LEU A 708 34.47 6.96 12.08
N ARG A 709 33.52 6.05 11.85
CA ARG A 709 33.62 4.98 10.87
C ARG A 709 32.40 5.04 9.95
N PHE A 710 32.54 4.37 8.81
CA PHE A 710 31.50 4.31 7.80
C PHE A 710 31.20 2.85 7.47
N ALA A 711 29.91 2.53 7.39
CA ALA A 711 29.44 1.29 6.79
C ALA A 711 28.99 1.63 5.38
N GLU A 712 29.58 0.96 4.40
CA GLU A 712 29.29 1.14 2.98
C GLU A 712 28.56 -0.10 2.45
N ALA A 713 27.44 0.09 1.74
CA ALA A 713 26.85 -0.96 0.92
C ALA A 713 26.04 -0.42 -0.26
N PRO A 714 25.86 -1.22 -1.33
CA PRO A 714 24.87 -0.91 -2.35
C PRO A 714 23.52 -0.63 -1.69
N SER A 715 22.93 0.52 -2.00
CA SER A 715 21.60 0.83 -1.53
C SER A 715 20.58 -0.04 -2.26
N THR A 716 19.50 -0.38 -1.57
CA THR A 716 18.32 -0.97 -2.17
C THR A 716 17.38 0.06 -2.79
N THR A 717 17.85 1.32 -2.90
CA THR A 717 17.10 2.46 -3.39
C THR A 717 17.49 2.85 -4.82
N VAL A 718 16.46 3.09 -5.65
CA VAL A 718 16.57 3.56 -7.03
C VAL A 718 15.65 4.75 -7.26
N SER A 719 16.17 5.80 -7.89
CA SER A 719 15.38 6.93 -8.40
C SER A 719 15.09 6.71 -9.88
N LEU A 720 13.84 6.92 -10.28
CA LEU A 720 13.38 6.79 -11.65
C LEU A 720 12.31 7.82 -11.99
N TYR A 721 12.20 8.19 -13.27
CA TYR A 721 10.97 8.82 -13.76
C TYR A 721 9.93 7.73 -14.03
N VAL A 722 8.71 7.95 -13.56
CA VAL A 722 7.54 7.17 -13.93
C VAL A 722 6.86 7.85 -15.11
N VAL A 723 6.55 7.08 -16.15
CA VAL A 723 5.78 7.56 -17.30
C VAL A 723 4.29 7.34 -17.05
N ASN A 724 3.47 8.39 -17.16
CA ASN A 724 2.02 8.26 -17.11
C ASN A 724 1.52 7.56 -18.38
N THR A 725 1.27 6.26 -18.31
CA THR A 725 0.93 5.44 -19.49
C THR A 725 -0.47 5.69 -20.01
N ARG A 726 -1.38 6.31 -19.23
CA ARG A 726 -2.67 6.81 -19.75
C ARG A 726 -2.49 7.97 -20.72
N ARG A 727 -1.50 8.83 -20.44
CA ARG A 727 -1.21 10.02 -21.25
C ARG A 727 -0.21 9.72 -22.37
N VAL A 728 0.73 8.81 -22.14
CA VAL A 728 1.77 8.37 -23.09
C VAL A 728 1.65 6.86 -23.33
N TRP A 729 0.58 6.47 -24.01
CA TRP A 729 0.19 5.06 -24.20
C TRP A 729 1.00 4.34 -25.29
N ASP A 730 1.56 5.05 -26.27
CA ASP A 730 2.38 4.46 -27.32
C ASP A 730 3.75 4.05 -26.78
N ARG A 731 4.09 2.77 -26.94
CA ARG A 731 5.34 2.18 -26.44
C ARG A 731 6.59 2.81 -27.07
N ASP A 732 6.59 3.07 -28.37
CA ASP A 732 7.76 3.60 -29.06
C ASP A 732 7.99 5.07 -28.68
N VAL A 733 6.90 5.82 -28.42
CA VAL A 733 6.98 7.16 -27.84
C VAL A 733 7.63 7.11 -26.46
N ARG A 734 7.19 6.21 -25.57
CA ARG A 734 7.82 6.03 -24.25
C ARG A 734 9.29 5.62 -24.34
N LEU A 735 9.62 4.69 -25.24
CA LEU A 735 11.01 4.26 -25.45
C LEU A 735 11.87 5.43 -25.95
N ALA A 736 11.36 6.27 -26.84
CA ALA A 736 12.05 7.48 -27.28
C ALA A 736 12.28 8.47 -26.12
N LEU A 737 11.35 8.63 -25.17
CA LEU A 737 11.57 9.41 -23.94
C LEU A 737 12.74 8.84 -23.13
N ALA A 738 12.74 7.53 -22.89
CA ALA A 738 13.74 6.86 -22.08
C ALA A 738 15.14 6.87 -22.73
N LEU A 739 15.20 6.79 -24.07
CA LEU A 739 16.43 6.91 -24.86
C LEU A 739 17.00 8.32 -24.82
N ALA A 740 16.17 9.35 -24.79
CA ALA A 740 16.62 10.75 -24.76
C ALA A 740 17.17 11.19 -23.39
N PHE A 741 16.97 10.41 -22.33
CA PHE A 741 17.26 10.83 -20.96
C PHE A 741 18.77 11.12 -20.71
N PRO A 742 19.14 12.35 -20.30
CA PRO A 742 20.53 12.77 -20.19
C PRO A 742 21.13 12.39 -18.82
N ARG A 743 21.48 11.11 -18.63
CA ARG A 743 21.86 10.54 -17.32
C ARG A 743 23.04 11.23 -16.64
N GLN A 744 24.17 11.42 -17.32
CA GLN A 744 25.35 12.08 -16.72
C GLN A 744 25.13 13.56 -16.44
N ASP A 745 24.34 14.26 -17.25
CA ASP A 745 23.99 15.66 -16.99
C ASP A 745 23.13 15.77 -15.74
N VAL A 746 22.11 14.91 -15.62
CA VAL A 746 21.27 14.82 -14.42
C VAL A 746 22.09 14.43 -13.19
N HIS A 747 23.01 13.46 -13.32
CA HIS A 747 23.89 13.06 -12.23
C HIS A 747 24.75 14.22 -11.71
N ARG A 748 25.33 15.02 -12.61
CA ARG A 748 26.08 16.22 -12.23
C ARG A 748 25.21 17.30 -11.58
N ILE A 749 23.95 17.43 -11.99
CA ILE A 749 22.99 18.37 -11.40
C ILE A 749 22.60 17.94 -9.98
N LEU A 750 22.41 16.65 -9.75
CA LEU A 750 22.07 16.15 -8.42
C LEU A 750 23.21 16.40 -7.44
N ALA A 751 24.47 16.34 -7.88
CA ALA A 751 25.67 16.55 -7.05
C ALA A 751 25.70 15.67 -5.77
N GLU A 752 24.91 14.61 -5.76
CA GLU A 752 24.80 13.65 -4.67
C GLU A 752 26.00 12.69 -4.78
N GLY A 753 27.02 12.86 -3.93
CA GLY A 753 28.23 12.02 -3.94
C GLY A 753 27.98 10.51 -3.79
N GLN A 754 26.76 10.11 -3.46
CA GLN A 754 26.32 8.72 -3.28
C GLN A 754 25.39 8.21 -4.41
N ALA A 755 25.01 9.06 -5.37
CA ALA A 755 24.14 8.67 -6.48
C ALA A 755 24.97 8.14 -7.65
N VAL A 756 24.70 6.91 -8.11
CA VAL A 756 25.37 6.30 -9.26
C VAL A 756 24.38 6.16 -10.42
N PRO A 757 24.67 6.69 -11.62
CA PRO A 757 23.79 6.56 -12.77
C PRO A 757 23.47 5.10 -13.10
N THR A 758 22.22 4.82 -13.49
CA THR A 758 21.80 3.46 -13.86
C THR A 758 20.85 3.46 -15.06
N THR A 759 20.80 2.31 -15.74
CA THR A 759 19.83 2.00 -16.80
C THR A 759 18.87 0.88 -16.39
N ARG A 760 18.96 0.47 -15.12
CA ARG A 760 18.30 -0.71 -14.56
C ARG A 760 17.48 -0.36 -13.33
N ILE A 761 16.45 -1.15 -13.08
CA ILE A 761 15.47 -0.90 -12.02
C ILE A 761 15.90 -1.63 -10.75
N LEU A 762 16.30 -2.90 -10.86
CA LEU A 762 16.84 -3.62 -9.72
C LEU A 762 18.17 -2.98 -9.27
N PRO A 763 18.32 -2.63 -7.98
CA PRO A 763 19.59 -2.15 -7.47
C PRO A 763 20.63 -3.29 -7.39
N PRO A 764 21.94 -2.97 -7.44
CA PRO A 764 23.00 -3.96 -7.28
C PRO A 764 22.86 -4.68 -5.94
N GLY A 765 23.01 -6.00 -5.98
CA GLY A 765 22.82 -6.84 -4.82
C GLY A 765 21.44 -7.44 -4.68
N VAL A 766 20.42 -6.98 -5.40
CA VAL A 766 19.17 -7.74 -5.48
C VAL A 766 19.33 -8.85 -6.52
N ARG A 767 18.83 -10.05 -6.19
CA ARG A 767 18.87 -11.20 -7.11
C ARG A 767 18.21 -10.84 -8.44
N GLY A 768 18.87 -11.18 -9.55
CA GLY A 768 18.41 -10.85 -10.90
C GLY A 768 18.79 -9.44 -11.37
N HIS A 769 19.58 -8.69 -10.61
CA HIS A 769 20.20 -7.46 -11.08
C HIS A 769 20.98 -7.70 -12.38
N LEU A 770 20.87 -6.74 -13.29
CA LEU A 770 21.62 -6.69 -14.53
C LEU A 770 22.56 -5.50 -14.49
N ASP A 771 23.73 -5.63 -15.12
CA ASP A 771 24.64 -4.50 -15.26
C ASP A 771 24.02 -3.38 -16.08
N SER A 772 24.41 -2.15 -15.75
CA SER A 772 24.06 -0.96 -16.53
C SER A 772 24.59 -1.06 -17.96
N GLY A 773 23.78 -0.60 -18.92
CA GLY A 773 24.13 -0.57 -20.33
C GLY A 773 23.57 -1.74 -21.15
N ALA A 774 23.11 -2.81 -20.48
CA ALA A 774 22.41 -3.90 -21.14
C ALA A 774 20.95 -3.51 -21.50
N GLY A 775 20.37 -4.18 -22.49
CA GLY A 775 18.97 -3.95 -22.90
C GLY A 775 18.77 -2.75 -23.84
N PRO A 776 17.52 -2.27 -24.01
CA PRO A 776 17.19 -1.35 -25.10
C PRO A 776 17.74 0.06 -24.91
N LEU A 777 18.05 0.48 -23.69
CA LEU A 777 18.58 1.82 -23.40
C LEU A 777 20.07 1.96 -23.74
N GLY A 778 20.81 0.85 -23.81
CA GLY A 778 22.24 0.84 -24.14
C GLY A 778 23.12 1.53 -23.10
N ALA A 779 24.42 1.62 -23.38
CA ALA A 779 25.45 2.17 -22.49
C ALA A 779 25.70 3.70 -22.67
N ALA A 780 24.83 4.40 -23.40
CA ALA A 780 25.03 5.81 -23.69
C ALA A 780 24.92 6.68 -22.42
N GLU A 781 25.99 7.38 -22.10
CA GLU A 781 26.14 8.18 -20.88
C GLU A 781 25.10 9.29 -20.73
N ASN A 782 24.70 9.96 -21.81
CA ASN A 782 23.71 11.04 -21.79
C ASN A 782 22.50 10.75 -22.68
N GLY A 783 22.15 9.47 -22.78
CA GLY A 783 21.12 9.02 -23.71
C GLY A 783 21.56 9.15 -25.17
N ASP A 784 20.65 8.86 -26.08
CA ASP A 784 20.87 8.90 -27.53
C ASP A 784 19.69 9.65 -28.20
N PRO A 785 19.75 10.99 -28.28
CA PRO A 785 18.69 11.81 -28.87
C PRO A 785 18.45 11.52 -30.35
N GLU A 786 19.44 11.02 -31.08
CA GLU A 786 19.29 10.66 -32.49
C GLU A 786 18.49 9.37 -32.64
N ARG A 787 18.82 8.35 -31.86
CA ARG A 787 18.04 7.11 -31.81
C ARG A 787 16.66 7.34 -31.21
N ALA A 788 16.52 8.23 -30.23
CA ALA A 788 15.23 8.67 -29.72
C ALA A 788 14.39 9.29 -30.84
N ARG A 789 14.94 10.23 -31.62
CA ARG A 789 14.25 10.85 -32.76
C ARG A 789 13.86 9.82 -33.83
N LYS A 790 14.74 8.87 -34.14
CA LYS A 790 14.45 7.78 -35.09
C LYS A 790 13.33 6.88 -34.59
N THR A 791 13.31 6.56 -33.29
CA THR A 791 12.29 5.73 -32.65
C THR A 791 10.94 6.46 -32.61
N LEU A 792 10.96 7.76 -32.29
CA LEU A 792 9.79 8.63 -32.27
C LEU A 792 9.14 8.74 -33.65
N GLY A 793 9.94 8.89 -34.71
CA GLY A 793 9.45 9.02 -36.08
C GLY A 793 8.41 10.15 -36.20
N THR A 794 7.22 9.83 -36.71
CA THR A 794 6.08 10.77 -36.81
C THR A 794 5.07 10.63 -35.67
N ARG A 795 5.38 9.83 -34.64
CA ARG A 795 4.46 9.50 -33.54
C ARG A 795 4.51 10.48 -32.38
N ALA A 796 5.21 11.61 -32.54
CA ALA A 796 5.33 12.60 -31.48
C ALA A 796 3.93 13.05 -31.01
N PRO A 797 3.65 13.03 -29.70
CA PRO A 797 2.37 13.47 -29.20
C PRO A 797 2.13 14.94 -29.61
N PRO A 798 0.92 15.29 -30.06
CA PRO A 798 0.63 16.65 -30.55
C PRO A 798 0.65 17.70 -29.44
N ARG A 799 0.41 17.26 -28.21
CA ARG A 799 0.44 18.06 -26.98
C ARG A 799 1.86 18.19 -26.43
N GLU A 800 2.07 19.23 -25.64
CA GLU A 800 3.29 19.42 -24.88
C GLU A 800 3.35 18.46 -23.70
N LEU A 801 4.47 17.76 -23.54
CA LEU A 801 4.73 16.87 -22.41
C LEU A 801 5.12 17.66 -21.16
N VAL A 802 4.62 17.22 -20.01
CA VAL A 802 4.89 17.85 -18.72
C VAL A 802 5.85 16.98 -17.91
N VAL A 803 7.07 17.48 -17.70
CA VAL A 803 8.06 16.89 -16.79
C VAL A 803 7.90 17.57 -15.42
N ALA A 804 7.31 16.85 -14.48
CA ALA A 804 7.03 17.37 -13.14
C ALA A 804 8.31 17.47 -12.28
N HIS A 805 8.35 18.51 -11.47
CA HIS A 805 9.21 18.64 -10.30
C HIS A 805 8.38 19.18 -9.14
N THR A 806 8.87 19.05 -7.91
CA THR A 806 8.08 19.40 -6.72
C THR A 806 8.75 20.49 -5.91
N GLN A 807 7.96 21.37 -5.32
CA GLN A 807 8.48 22.44 -4.47
C GLN A 807 9.23 21.86 -3.26
N GLY A 808 10.50 22.25 -3.07
CA GLY A 808 11.36 21.76 -2.00
C GLY A 808 12.25 20.57 -2.36
N GLU A 809 12.10 19.98 -3.56
CA GLU A 809 13.04 18.98 -4.07
C GLU A 809 14.40 19.63 -4.41
N PRO A 810 15.52 19.16 -3.82
CA PRO A 810 16.85 19.67 -4.16
C PRO A 810 17.14 19.49 -5.65
N ASN A 811 17.51 20.59 -6.33
CA ASN A 811 17.85 20.60 -7.76
C ASN A 811 16.76 20.01 -8.70
N GLY A 812 15.52 19.85 -8.23
CA GLY A 812 14.44 19.20 -8.98
C GLY A 812 14.06 19.94 -10.26
N ARG A 813 14.08 21.29 -10.20
CA ARG A 813 13.80 22.16 -11.34
C ARG A 813 14.89 22.05 -12.41
N GLU A 814 16.16 22.09 -12.00
CA GLU A 814 17.33 21.97 -12.87
C GLU A 814 17.35 20.61 -13.55
N ARG A 815 17.06 19.54 -12.81
CA ARG A 815 16.94 18.18 -13.35
C ARG A 815 15.83 18.08 -14.41
N ALA A 816 14.64 18.59 -14.10
CA ALA A 816 13.52 18.57 -15.04
C ALA A 816 13.84 19.39 -16.30
N ALA A 817 14.49 20.55 -16.16
CA ALA A 817 14.92 21.38 -17.29
C ALA A 817 15.94 20.67 -18.19
N ALA A 818 16.92 19.96 -17.61
CA ALA A 818 17.88 19.17 -18.39
C ALA A 818 17.20 18.06 -19.19
N PHE A 819 16.22 17.37 -18.61
CA PHE A 819 15.47 16.35 -19.34
C PHE A 819 14.63 16.98 -20.47
N VAL A 820 13.95 18.10 -20.22
CA VAL A 820 13.19 18.83 -21.24
C VAL A 820 14.08 19.23 -22.42
N ASP A 821 15.27 19.77 -22.18
CA ASP A 821 16.23 20.14 -23.23
C ASP A 821 16.63 18.93 -24.10
N ALA A 822 16.83 17.76 -23.49
CA ALA A 822 17.08 16.52 -24.22
C ALA A 822 15.86 16.02 -25.02
N LEU A 823 14.65 16.17 -24.48
CA LEU A 823 13.40 15.84 -25.17
C LEU A 823 13.17 16.74 -26.39
N LEU A 824 13.42 18.06 -26.27
CA LEU A 824 13.35 18.99 -27.39
C LEU A 824 14.32 18.61 -28.51
N ARG A 825 15.57 18.22 -28.15
CA ARG A 825 16.53 17.68 -29.14
C ARG A 825 16.02 16.40 -29.80
N ALA A 826 15.36 15.50 -29.08
CA ALA A 826 14.79 14.28 -29.63
C ALA A 826 13.53 14.52 -30.50
N GLY A 827 13.01 15.74 -30.56
CA GLY A 827 11.87 16.13 -31.41
C GLY A 827 10.52 16.15 -30.68
N PHE A 828 10.52 16.07 -29.35
CA PHE A 828 9.31 16.25 -28.55
C PHE A 828 8.99 17.74 -28.35
N ARG A 829 7.73 18.02 -27.98
CA ARG A 829 7.35 19.26 -27.30
C ARG A 829 7.25 18.95 -25.82
N ALA A 830 7.99 19.64 -24.97
CA ALA A 830 8.01 19.39 -23.54
C ALA A 830 8.30 20.65 -22.73
N ARG A 831 7.80 20.69 -21.49
CA ARG A 831 8.12 21.72 -20.49
C ARG A 831 8.28 21.11 -19.10
N ALA A 832 9.02 21.82 -18.25
CA ALA A 832 9.08 21.52 -16.83
C ALA A 832 7.92 22.20 -16.10
N ALA A 833 7.39 21.57 -15.05
CA ALA A 833 6.31 22.14 -14.24
C ALA A 833 6.50 21.83 -12.76
N ASP A 834 6.28 22.83 -11.92
CA ASP A 834 6.08 22.62 -10.48
C ASP A 834 4.68 22.08 -10.27
N VAL A 835 4.57 20.90 -9.66
CA VAL A 835 3.29 20.26 -9.35
C VAL A 835 2.91 20.38 -7.87
N GLY A 836 3.66 21.21 -7.13
CA GLY A 836 3.47 21.41 -5.69
C GLY A 836 4.02 20.24 -4.88
N VAL A 837 3.44 20.02 -3.70
CA VAL A 837 3.73 18.83 -2.88
C VAL A 837 2.95 17.66 -3.48
N PRO A 838 3.62 16.62 -4.00
CA PRO A 838 2.92 15.44 -4.46
C PRO A 838 2.22 14.81 -3.24
N PRO A 839 1.01 14.26 -3.37
CA PRO A 839 0.40 13.52 -2.27
C PRO A 839 1.38 12.42 -1.83
N THR A 840 1.97 12.55 -0.65
CA THR A 840 2.94 11.58 -0.15
C THR A 840 2.20 10.31 0.30
N GLY A 841 2.78 9.14 0.02
CA GLY A 841 2.24 7.85 0.47
C GLY A 841 1.33 7.14 -0.54
N SER A 842 0.76 6.02 -0.10
CA SER A 842 -0.15 5.10 -0.82
C SER A 842 -1.40 5.75 -1.45
N GLY A 843 -1.56 7.08 -1.34
CA GLY A 843 -2.65 7.87 -1.93
C GLY A 843 -2.44 8.32 -3.37
N ILE A 844 -1.25 8.16 -3.99
CA ILE A 844 -1.12 8.39 -5.44
C ILE A 844 -1.77 7.23 -6.18
N ARG A 845 -3.04 7.39 -6.58
CA ARG A 845 -3.62 6.48 -7.58
C ARG A 845 -2.80 6.61 -8.87
N PRO A 846 -2.25 5.50 -9.39
CA PRO A 846 -1.36 5.58 -10.53
C PRO A 846 -2.09 6.23 -11.70
N GLY A 847 -1.47 7.23 -12.34
CA GLY A 847 -1.99 7.95 -13.51
C GLY A 847 -3.17 8.90 -13.29
N ALA A 848 -3.56 9.22 -12.05
CA ALA A 848 -4.62 10.20 -11.75
C ALA A 848 -4.12 11.67 -11.73
N TYR A 849 -2.94 11.91 -12.31
CA TYR A 849 -2.27 13.22 -12.33
C TYR A 849 -2.15 13.77 -13.76
N ASP A 850 -2.10 15.10 -13.85
CA ASP A 850 -2.14 15.86 -15.11
C ASP A 850 -0.75 16.12 -15.74
N TYR A 851 0.26 15.39 -15.28
CA TYR A 851 1.63 15.40 -15.80
C TYR A 851 2.05 14.05 -16.38
N ASP A 852 3.07 14.08 -17.24
CA ASP A 852 3.49 12.93 -18.05
C ASP A 852 4.65 12.14 -17.44
N LEU A 853 5.55 12.85 -16.77
CA LEU A 853 6.75 12.31 -16.16
C LEU A 853 6.89 12.91 -14.76
N HIS A 854 7.10 12.08 -13.75
CA HIS A 854 7.46 12.52 -12.40
C HIS A 854 8.48 11.57 -11.80
N VAL A 855 9.26 12.04 -10.83
CA VAL A 855 10.24 11.20 -10.16
C VAL A 855 9.63 10.50 -8.96
N VAL A 856 9.97 9.24 -8.82
CA VAL A 856 9.78 8.46 -7.60
C VAL A 856 11.11 7.84 -7.19
N THR A 857 11.29 7.73 -5.89
CA THR A 857 12.41 7.03 -5.27
C THR A 857 11.86 5.77 -4.63
N LEU A 858 12.26 4.61 -5.13
CA LEU A 858 11.77 3.31 -4.67
C LEU A 858 12.88 2.61 -3.88
N SER A 859 12.53 2.01 -2.75
CA SER A 859 13.43 1.17 -1.97
C SER A 859 12.86 -0.24 -1.88
N THR A 860 13.71 -1.27 -1.91
CA THR A 860 13.27 -2.61 -1.48
C THR A 860 13.48 -2.82 0.01
N TYR A 861 12.45 -3.35 0.68
CA TYR A 861 12.47 -3.75 2.10
C TYR A 861 13.17 -5.10 2.35
N SER A 862 13.78 -5.68 1.32
CA SER A 862 14.38 -7.00 1.34
C SER A 862 15.27 -7.18 0.11
N PRO A 863 16.36 -7.95 0.17
CA PRO A 863 17.19 -8.28 -1.00
C PRO A 863 16.49 -9.24 -2.00
N ASP A 864 15.19 -9.52 -1.82
CA ASP A 864 14.39 -10.34 -2.73
C ASP A 864 13.60 -9.49 -3.74
N PRO A 865 13.73 -9.73 -5.06
CA PRO A 865 13.09 -8.95 -6.10
C PRO A 865 11.57 -9.12 -6.16
N SER A 866 11.00 -10.21 -5.62
CA SER A 866 9.55 -10.43 -5.63
C SER A 866 8.83 -9.35 -4.84
N LEU A 867 9.41 -8.96 -3.71
CA LEU A 867 8.86 -7.93 -2.83
C LEU A 867 8.87 -6.59 -3.54
N PHE A 868 10.00 -6.24 -4.17
CA PHE A 868 10.15 -5.00 -4.90
C PHE A 868 9.21 -4.89 -6.10
N PHE A 869 9.17 -5.90 -6.98
CA PHE A 869 8.36 -5.80 -8.18
C PHE A 869 6.87 -5.92 -7.89
N ARG A 870 6.46 -6.80 -6.97
CA ARG A 870 5.04 -6.98 -6.66
C ARG A 870 4.46 -5.78 -5.92
N SER A 871 5.20 -5.11 -5.05
CA SER A 871 4.68 -3.93 -4.34
C SER A 871 4.58 -2.69 -5.23
N HIS A 872 5.45 -2.55 -6.23
CA HIS A 872 5.54 -1.33 -7.05
C HIS A 872 4.92 -1.46 -8.45
N PHE A 873 4.91 -2.66 -9.05
CA PHE A 873 4.56 -2.85 -10.47
C PHE A 873 3.45 -3.88 -10.73
N ASP A 874 3.06 -4.70 -9.75
CA ASP A 874 1.96 -5.67 -9.92
C ASP A 874 0.64 -5.03 -9.52
N THR A 875 -0.20 -4.68 -10.50
CA THR A 875 -1.49 -4.01 -10.28
C THR A 875 -2.53 -4.91 -9.59
N ARG A 876 -2.25 -6.22 -9.49
CA ARG A 876 -3.12 -7.20 -8.81
C ARG A 876 -2.95 -7.20 -7.29
N VAL A 877 -1.92 -6.54 -6.77
CA VAL A 877 -1.76 -6.30 -5.33
C VAL A 877 -2.61 -5.06 -4.99
N PRO A 878 -3.56 -5.13 -4.04
CA PRO A 878 -4.30 -3.95 -3.56
C PRO A 878 -3.31 -2.86 -3.15
N ASP A 879 -3.54 -1.59 -3.45
CA ASP A 879 -2.57 -0.48 -3.26
C ASP A 879 -1.17 -0.69 -3.88
N GLY A 880 -0.97 -1.76 -4.66
CA GLY A 880 0.19 -2.00 -5.49
C GLY A 880 0.31 -0.82 -6.44
N GLN A 881 1.42 -0.10 -6.34
CA GLN A 881 1.52 1.25 -6.89
C GLN A 881 1.46 1.31 -8.42
N GLY A 882 1.31 0.17 -9.13
CA GLY A 882 1.00 0.09 -10.55
C GLY A 882 1.63 1.20 -11.36
N LEU A 883 2.94 1.44 -11.14
CA LEU A 883 3.52 2.76 -11.33
C LEU A 883 3.24 3.27 -12.75
N GLY A 884 2.65 4.47 -12.83
CA GLY A 884 2.29 5.06 -14.12
C GLY A 884 0.98 4.56 -14.72
N ALA A 885 0.11 3.90 -13.93
CA ALA A 885 -1.14 3.27 -14.37
C ALA A 885 -0.94 2.13 -15.38
N PHE A 886 0.24 1.51 -15.36
CA PHE A 886 0.58 0.50 -16.34
C PHE A 886 0.08 -0.88 -15.88
N ASP A 887 -0.91 -1.40 -16.58
CA ASP A 887 -1.48 -2.72 -16.37
C ASP A 887 -1.26 -3.59 -17.61
N ASP A 888 -0.36 -4.58 -17.51
CA ASP A 888 0.07 -5.38 -18.66
C ASP A 888 0.09 -6.88 -18.35
N PRO A 889 -0.70 -7.69 -19.08
CA PRO A 889 -0.75 -9.14 -18.85
C PRO A 889 0.57 -9.87 -19.07
N ALA A 890 1.47 -9.37 -19.93
CA ALA A 890 2.78 -9.97 -20.13
C ALA A 890 3.72 -9.69 -18.95
N LEU A 891 3.64 -8.51 -18.35
CA LEU A 891 4.32 -8.19 -17.09
C LEU A 891 3.83 -9.11 -15.96
N HIS A 892 2.52 -9.25 -15.78
CA HIS A 892 1.95 -10.16 -14.79
C HIS A 892 2.41 -11.60 -14.96
N ARG A 893 2.38 -12.12 -16.19
CA ARG A 893 2.91 -13.47 -16.49
C ARG A 893 4.41 -13.59 -16.21
N ALA A 894 5.19 -12.53 -16.42
CA ALA A 894 6.61 -12.53 -16.09
C ALA A 894 6.84 -12.59 -14.57
N ILE A 895 6.09 -11.81 -13.80
CA ILE A 895 6.10 -11.83 -12.33
C ILE A 895 5.66 -13.19 -11.79
N ASP A 896 4.58 -13.78 -12.33
CA ASP A 896 4.08 -15.10 -11.92
C ASP A 896 5.11 -16.22 -12.19
N ARG A 897 5.80 -16.16 -13.34
CA ARG A 897 6.89 -17.11 -13.62
C ARG A 897 8.07 -16.92 -12.70
N ALA A 898 8.43 -15.68 -12.39
CA ALA A 898 9.58 -15.38 -11.53
C ALA A 898 9.33 -15.76 -10.06
N THR A 899 8.12 -15.54 -9.55
CA THR A 899 7.69 -15.95 -8.20
C THR A 899 7.59 -17.47 -8.06
N ALA A 900 7.16 -18.19 -9.10
CA ALA A 900 7.06 -19.65 -9.10
C ALA A 900 8.39 -20.37 -9.39
N ALA A 901 9.42 -19.67 -9.88
CA ALA A 901 10.69 -20.28 -10.27
C ALA A 901 11.42 -20.89 -9.07
N THR A 902 11.92 -22.12 -9.21
CA THR A 902 12.66 -22.81 -8.15
C THR A 902 14.15 -22.87 -8.46
N GLY A 903 14.98 -22.55 -7.46
CA GLY A 903 16.43 -22.58 -7.57
C GLY A 903 17.01 -21.21 -7.95
N ASP A 904 18.13 -20.86 -7.31
CA ASP A 904 18.65 -19.49 -7.32
C ASP A 904 18.95 -18.95 -8.73
N GLY A 905 19.54 -19.77 -9.60
CA GLY A 905 19.84 -19.37 -10.98
C GLY A 905 18.61 -19.13 -11.85
N ALA A 906 17.58 -19.99 -11.72
CA ALA A 906 16.33 -19.85 -12.47
C ALA A 906 15.53 -18.63 -11.99
N GLN A 907 15.49 -18.40 -10.68
CA GLN A 907 14.87 -17.20 -10.09
C GLN A 907 15.60 -15.93 -10.54
N ALA A 908 16.93 -15.89 -10.47
CA ALA A 908 17.71 -14.75 -10.91
C ALA A 908 17.45 -14.42 -12.40
N ALA A 909 17.47 -15.42 -13.27
CA ALA A 909 17.18 -15.23 -14.69
C ALA A 909 15.74 -14.74 -14.94
N ALA A 910 14.75 -15.27 -14.20
CA ALA A 910 13.36 -14.85 -14.35
C ALA A 910 13.13 -13.40 -13.88
N TRP A 911 13.73 -12.99 -12.76
CA TRP A 911 13.64 -11.61 -12.26
C TRP A 911 14.40 -10.61 -13.13
N ALA A 912 15.57 -11.01 -13.66
CA ALA A 912 16.28 -10.22 -14.68
C ALA A 912 15.39 -9.97 -15.92
N LYS A 913 14.56 -10.94 -16.29
CA LYS A 913 13.62 -10.78 -17.40
C LYS A 913 12.49 -9.81 -17.10
N VAL A 914 12.03 -9.74 -15.84
CA VAL A 914 11.04 -8.74 -15.40
C VAL A 914 11.63 -7.33 -15.48
N ASP A 915 12.86 -7.11 -14.99
CA ASP A 915 13.58 -5.83 -15.14
C ASP A 915 13.69 -5.44 -16.62
N GLU A 916 14.21 -6.34 -17.46
CA GLU A 916 14.38 -6.09 -18.89
C GLU A 916 13.05 -5.76 -19.58
N LEU A 917 11.97 -6.45 -19.21
CA LEU A 917 10.63 -6.20 -19.75
C LEU A 917 10.13 -4.81 -19.39
N LEU A 918 10.22 -4.40 -18.13
CA LEU A 918 9.80 -3.06 -17.69
C LEU A 918 10.59 -1.94 -18.40
N VAL A 919 11.91 -2.11 -18.51
CA VAL A 919 12.78 -1.19 -19.27
C VAL A 919 12.40 -1.17 -20.76
N SER A 920 12.02 -2.32 -21.34
CA SER A 920 11.61 -2.44 -22.75
C SER A 920 10.20 -1.93 -23.06
N LEU A 921 9.33 -1.92 -22.06
CA LEU A 921 8.00 -1.31 -22.11
C LEU A 921 8.06 0.20 -21.84
N ALA A 922 9.22 0.67 -21.37
CA ALA A 922 9.54 2.07 -21.09
C ALA A 922 8.51 2.76 -20.18
N VAL A 923 8.00 1.99 -19.20
CA VAL A 923 7.07 2.48 -18.17
C VAL A 923 7.80 3.38 -17.17
N VAL A 924 9.11 3.16 -17.05
CA VAL A 924 10.00 3.92 -16.19
C VAL A 924 11.27 4.31 -16.93
N VAL A 925 11.89 5.40 -16.51
CA VAL A 925 13.22 5.84 -16.96
C VAL A 925 14.15 5.87 -15.75
N PRO A 926 15.04 4.87 -15.58
CA PRO A 926 15.98 4.85 -14.47
C PRO A 926 16.91 6.07 -14.48
N ILE A 927 17.10 6.70 -13.32
CA ILE A 927 17.94 7.88 -13.13
C ILE A 927 19.26 7.46 -12.49
N CYS A 928 19.21 7.09 -11.22
CA CYS A 928 20.36 6.71 -10.42
C CYS A 928 19.94 5.70 -9.35
N ARG A 929 20.92 4.95 -8.86
CA ARG A 929 20.84 4.18 -7.62
C ARG A 929 21.63 4.92 -6.55
N TYR A 930 21.38 4.62 -5.29
CA TYR A 930 22.16 5.18 -4.19
C TYR A 930 23.21 4.18 -3.68
N GLU A 931 24.22 4.70 -3.00
CA GLU A 931 25.15 3.94 -2.17
C GLU A 931 24.92 4.35 -0.72
N ASN A 932 24.69 3.37 0.16
CA ASN A 932 24.48 3.65 1.57
C ASN A 932 25.84 3.90 2.22
N LEU A 933 26.04 5.12 2.70
CA LEU A 933 27.17 5.51 3.54
C LEU A 933 26.61 5.86 4.91
N LEU A 934 26.77 4.97 5.89
CA LEU A 934 26.27 5.22 7.23
C LEU A 934 27.41 5.63 8.17
N PRO A 935 27.50 6.91 8.58
CA PRO A 935 28.46 7.35 9.58
C PRO A 935 28.04 6.90 10.98
N PHE A 936 28.99 6.36 11.75
CA PHE A 936 28.80 6.04 13.16
C PHE A 936 30.06 6.31 13.98
N HIS A 937 29.87 6.48 15.30
CA HIS A 937 30.97 6.69 16.22
C HIS A 937 31.95 5.50 16.22
N ARG A 938 33.26 5.75 16.12
CA ARG A 938 34.31 4.71 15.95
C ARG A 938 34.36 3.60 17.01
N ASP A 939 33.80 3.87 18.19
CA ASP A 939 33.75 2.92 19.32
C ASP A 939 32.50 2.02 19.26
N LEU A 940 31.54 2.31 18.37
CA LEU A 940 30.44 1.41 18.06
C LEU A 940 30.88 0.47 16.94
N GLU A 941 30.68 -0.83 17.14
CA GLU A 941 31.01 -1.88 16.15
C GLU A 941 29.87 -2.89 16.04
N GLY A 942 29.99 -3.85 15.10
CA GLY A 942 28.95 -4.84 14.84
C GLY A 942 27.71 -4.27 14.15
N LEU A 943 27.75 -3.00 13.75
CA LEU A 943 26.75 -2.39 12.89
C LEU A 943 26.91 -2.95 11.47
N THR A 944 25.83 -3.44 10.91
CA THR A 944 25.80 -3.99 9.55
C THR A 944 24.69 -3.33 8.75
N LEU A 945 24.83 -3.25 7.43
CA LEU A 945 23.69 -2.98 6.55
C LEU A 945 23.05 -4.33 6.21
N ASP A 946 21.84 -4.64 6.68
CA ASP A 946 21.08 -5.75 6.08
C ASP A 946 20.27 -5.18 4.91
N GLY A 947 19.80 -5.96 3.94
CA GLY A 947 19.14 -5.44 2.72
C GLY A 947 17.84 -4.62 2.93
N ARG A 948 17.60 -4.16 4.16
CA ARG A 948 16.51 -3.31 4.64
C ARG A 948 17.02 -2.00 5.26
N GLY A 949 18.34 -1.78 5.30
CA GLY A 949 18.98 -0.63 5.94
C GLY A 949 19.99 -1.01 7.03
N PRO A 950 20.40 -0.05 7.90
CA PRO A 950 21.29 -0.33 9.02
C PRO A 950 20.66 -1.34 9.99
N SER A 951 21.47 -2.16 10.63
CA SER A 951 21.04 -3.13 11.63
C SER A 951 21.93 -3.04 12.85
N LEU A 952 21.28 -2.90 14.01
CA LEU A 952 21.91 -2.87 15.33
C LEU A 952 21.89 -4.24 16.03
N ALA A 953 21.45 -5.30 15.34
CA ALA A 953 21.27 -6.64 15.92
C ALA A 953 22.54 -7.18 16.60
N ALA A 954 23.70 -6.96 15.99
CA ALA A 954 25.00 -7.38 16.50
C ALA A 954 25.82 -6.24 17.12
N ALA A 955 25.23 -5.04 17.28
CA ALA A 955 25.98 -3.87 17.69
C ALA A 955 26.56 -4.00 19.10
N TYR A 956 27.78 -3.49 19.31
CA TYR A 956 28.45 -3.42 20.61
C TYR A 956 29.38 -2.21 20.70
N VAL A 957 29.75 -1.84 21.94
CA VAL A 957 30.70 -0.75 22.19
C VAL A 957 32.06 -1.34 22.57
N LYS A 958 33.12 -0.90 21.90
CA LYS A 958 34.51 -1.30 22.15
C LYS A 958 34.97 -0.97 23.57
N SER A 959 35.94 -1.75 24.04
CA SER A 959 36.46 -1.76 25.42
C SER A 959 37.23 -0.52 25.82
#